data_AF-A0A2G6P5I2-F1
#
_entry.id   AF-A0A2G6P5I2-F1
#
_cell.length_a   1.000
_cell.length_b   1.000
_cell.length_c   1.000
_cell.angle_alpha   90.00
_cell.angle_beta   90.00
_cell.angle_gamma   90.00
#
_symmetry.space_group_name_H-M   'P 1'
#
loop_
_entity.id
_entity.type
_entity.pdbx_description
1 polymer ?
#
loop_
_entity_poly.entity_id
_entity_poly.type
_entity_poly.pdbx_seq_one_letter_code
_entity_poly.pdbx_strand_id
1 'polypeptide(L)'
;MIDSQYEKATIYTGNDLRTIAHSKTVREISKLSLPEIDGLVEKIARIAPAGNVPGVILNGLANLKQKQLPPETVRRDIGLIFRGIEQSLKDHAVYTTFFAGPAAVIYAYQSLLKLAGKNPDSAFAYGTWDFYTKYALRDDTARHTCETHGFATTLRQHNIQLSEIDKLTAWVMTAVHGLHQYPALLENEWRERVHPHLLIAHAPEMADLYRQWEKQRPFTRGHDAHPKEDYPAYRRRQFDQFMMAATLDLPKATIKKWQADIQAITAASLPHYQRQMSIRAFLKPGKYHEERQLFKEDEPVYVGIIHNSRYYLLKSCQDNDHTKPVSVQTVRQQIAAIFNHPALNTPQTLTPSARIKRHDWFNISQKLTCLPEIKGLHAAPIWINTARQPRDLPLAQIRQAERGIGDHPLTLFFTDETAVFDLSHIFFDGAWGVSLAEIMTGEALAWAGYLHTLPPAQSGKTRPYSPTFEFTAQEEKRIQKAEPITPEASAETTAVNLPAILQLRQLFKQRSDLLRLTVNDLLVLYRAIHAVTYHPDIKLITQLQGLQKKQATCEAATAALTAIDDNSNPAILIPVDASRSNPGDRLFPLAFTVPLAELDLLNTHKHLLTLLAHGHPEAEQLQKEYLGNLAGFGEVLSRAKEIANAGQSASTGSIRMLAHMPAPLQQLLDTIPSHFDILNDMIKGREVFSNVGQVAPTSSLTRFITAKDDNEKKTLAWGVMTDANQTMIVTLRDFRPHVGLLTAVHQHDLAQHIAQDYLNAYARGLNKYISELYTITAPQNSKEAKLPKGKAARFSQSIDTNNARLITTANQQAKHKP
;
A
#
# COMPACT_ATOMS: atom_id res chain seq x y z
N MET A 1 37.63 -7.18 33.82
CA MET A 1 36.85 -5.94 33.63
C MET A 1 35.40 -6.17 33.15
N ILE A 2 35.07 -7.33 32.55
CA ILE A 2 33.73 -7.61 32.00
C ILE A 2 32.69 -8.01 33.09
N ASP A 3 33.10 -8.76 34.13
CA ASP A 3 32.17 -9.21 35.18
C ASP A 3 31.57 -8.08 36.06
N SER A 4 32.35 -7.03 36.32
CA SER A 4 31.91 -5.88 37.15
C SER A 4 30.83 -5.02 36.48
N GLN A 5 30.81 -4.96 35.15
CA GLN A 5 29.79 -4.21 34.39
C GLN A 5 28.48 -5.00 34.26
N TYR A 6 28.56 -6.32 34.11
CA TYR A 6 27.40 -7.21 34.05
C TYR A 6 26.60 -7.22 35.36
N GLU A 7 27.30 -7.27 36.48
CA GLU A 7 26.70 -7.27 37.81
C GLU A 7 26.04 -5.93 38.14
N LYS A 8 26.69 -4.81 37.78
CA LYS A 8 26.08 -3.47 37.87
C LYS A 8 24.84 -3.33 36.99
N ALA A 9 24.89 -3.79 35.74
CA ALA A 9 23.76 -3.74 34.81
C ALA A 9 22.56 -4.60 35.28
N THR A 10 22.83 -5.76 35.90
CA THR A 10 21.83 -6.62 36.55
C THR A 10 21.16 -5.89 37.71
N ILE A 11 21.94 -5.23 38.57
CA ILE A 11 21.44 -4.48 39.74
C ILE A 11 20.58 -3.28 39.30
N TYR A 12 21.02 -2.50 38.31
CA TYR A 12 20.25 -1.37 37.78
C TYR A 12 18.91 -1.82 37.16
N THR A 13 18.94 -2.87 36.35
CA THR A 13 17.72 -3.44 35.73
C THR A 13 16.75 -3.96 36.77
N GLY A 14 17.25 -4.63 37.80
CA GLY A 14 16.43 -5.10 38.92
C GLY A 14 15.78 -3.96 39.69
N ASN A 15 16.47 -2.82 39.86
CA ASN A 15 15.92 -1.66 40.57
C ASN A 15 14.84 -0.93 39.76
N ASP A 16 15.06 -0.70 38.46
CA ASP A 16 14.05 -0.05 37.59
C ASP A 16 12.80 -0.91 37.43
N LEU A 17 12.98 -2.23 37.24
CA LEU A 17 11.86 -3.15 37.14
C LEU A 17 11.07 -3.25 38.46
N ARG A 18 11.73 -3.14 39.63
CA ARG A 18 11.03 -3.06 40.92
C ARG A 18 10.19 -1.78 41.02
N THR A 19 10.74 -0.62 40.63
CA THR A 19 9.99 0.64 40.65
C THR A 19 8.72 0.58 39.79
N ILE A 20 8.79 -0.07 38.62
CA ILE A 20 7.64 -0.23 37.71
C ILE A 20 6.67 -1.30 38.23
N ALA A 21 7.18 -2.46 38.66
CA ALA A 21 6.37 -3.57 39.15
C ALA A 21 5.66 -3.25 40.48
N HIS A 22 6.22 -2.36 41.29
CA HIS A 22 5.62 -1.88 42.54
C HIS A 22 4.67 -0.70 42.33
N SER A 23 4.54 -0.19 41.11
CA SER A 23 3.58 0.86 40.79
C SER A 23 2.14 0.40 41.06
N LYS A 24 1.32 1.34 41.52
CA LYS A 24 -0.08 1.09 41.92
C LYS A 24 -0.90 0.43 40.79
N THR A 25 -0.65 0.84 39.54
CA THR A 25 -1.29 0.31 38.33
C THR A 25 -0.95 -1.16 38.06
N VAL A 26 0.29 -1.62 38.31
CA VAL A 26 0.68 -3.02 38.07
C VAL A 26 0.14 -3.95 39.18
N ARG A 27 0.06 -3.45 40.42
CA ARG A 27 -0.53 -4.18 41.56
C ARG A 27 -2.03 -4.40 41.42
N GLU A 28 -2.75 -3.49 40.78
CA GLU A 28 -4.20 -3.61 40.53
C GLU A 28 -4.54 -4.61 39.40
N ILE A 29 -3.57 -4.92 38.53
CA ILE A 29 -3.77 -5.76 37.33
C ILE A 29 -3.18 -7.18 37.51
N SER A 30 -2.22 -7.36 38.42
CA SER A 30 -1.56 -8.64 38.70
C SER A 30 -2.27 -9.45 39.79
N LYS A 31 -2.41 -10.77 39.61
CA LYS A 31 -2.89 -11.71 40.64
C LYS A 31 -1.77 -12.29 41.51
N LEU A 32 -0.52 -11.89 41.29
CA LEU A 32 0.67 -12.41 41.97
C LEU A 32 0.96 -11.63 43.25
N SER A 33 1.48 -12.31 44.26
CA SER A 33 1.94 -11.69 45.51
C SER A 33 3.24 -10.90 45.31
N LEU A 34 3.49 -9.90 46.16
CA LEU A 34 4.72 -9.08 46.10
C LEU A 34 6.02 -9.91 46.09
N PRO A 35 6.17 -10.96 46.91
CA PRO A 35 7.34 -11.83 46.87
C PRO A 35 7.52 -12.58 45.53
N GLU A 36 6.42 -12.97 44.88
CA GLU A 36 6.46 -13.63 43.56
C GLU A 36 6.83 -12.64 42.45
N ILE A 37 6.36 -11.40 42.56
CA ILE A 37 6.73 -10.30 41.65
C ILE A 37 8.22 -9.99 41.79
N ASP A 38 8.74 -9.89 43.01
CA ASP A 38 10.17 -9.61 43.26
C ASP A 38 11.06 -10.77 42.80
N GLY A 39 10.65 -12.02 43.02
CA GLY A 39 11.36 -13.20 42.53
C GLY A 39 11.39 -13.30 41.00
N LEU A 40 10.35 -12.78 40.32
CA LEU A 40 10.31 -12.71 38.86
C LEU A 40 11.20 -11.57 38.34
N VAL A 41 11.16 -10.39 38.96
CA VAL A 41 12.02 -9.25 38.62
C VAL A 41 13.49 -9.62 38.75
N GLU A 42 13.86 -10.36 39.79
CA GLU A 42 15.25 -10.80 39.99
C GLU A 42 15.70 -11.83 38.94
N LYS A 43 14.82 -12.75 38.53
CA LYS A 43 15.10 -13.68 37.42
C LYS A 43 15.23 -12.94 36.08
N ILE A 44 14.36 -11.97 35.80
CA ILE A 44 14.39 -11.17 34.56
C ILE A 44 15.65 -10.30 34.51
N ALA A 45 16.04 -9.67 35.63
CA ALA A 45 17.25 -8.85 35.71
C ALA A 45 18.52 -9.66 35.42
N ARG A 46 18.55 -10.96 35.77
CA ARG A 46 19.66 -11.88 35.48
C ARG A 46 19.68 -12.38 34.02
N ILE A 47 18.52 -12.39 33.35
CA ILE A 47 18.39 -12.84 31.95
C ILE A 47 18.65 -11.70 30.97
N ALA A 48 18.31 -10.45 31.34
CA ALA A 48 18.47 -9.28 30.48
C ALA A 48 19.06 -8.07 31.24
N PRO A 49 20.32 -8.13 31.69
CA PRO A 49 21.00 -6.99 32.29
C PRO A 49 21.15 -5.85 31.27
N ALA A 50 20.82 -4.64 31.72
CA ALA A 50 20.65 -3.40 30.96
C ALA A 50 21.37 -3.40 29.61
N GLY A 51 20.59 -3.63 28.54
CA GLY A 51 21.01 -3.28 27.18
C GLY A 51 21.38 -4.40 26.21
N ASN A 52 21.20 -5.70 26.51
CA ASN A 52 21.54 -6.74 25.52
C ASN A 52 20.38 -7.18 24.60
N VAL A 53 19.74 -6.22 23.92
CA VAL A 53 18.87 -6.49 22.75
C VAL A 53 19.63 -7.27 21.64
N PRO A 54 20.94 -7.02 21.38
CA PRO A 54 21.72 -7.84 20.46
C PRO A 54 21.74 -9.32 20.83
N GLY A 55 21.85 -9.66 22.12
CA GLY A 55 21.81 -11.04 22.62
C GLY A 55 20.47 -11.73 22.38
N VAL A 56 19.35 -11.01 22.49
CA VAL A 56 18.00 -11.54 22.23
C VAL A 56 17.76 -11.73 20.73
N ILE A 57 18.24 -10.79 19.90
CA ILE A 57 18.22 -10.90 18.43
C ILE A 57 19.14 -12.05 17.99
N LEU A 58 20.33 -12.18 18.57
CA LEU A 58 21.29 -13.27 18.29
C LEU A 58 20.74 -14.63 18.70
N ASN A 59 20.04 -14.74 19.83
CA ASN A 59 19.40 -16.00 20.24
C ASN A 59 18.21 -16.33 19.34
N GLY A 60 17.46 -15.31 18.88
CA GLY A 60 16.44 -15.47 17.85
C GLY A 60 17.02 -15.95 16.51
N LEU A 61 18.13 -15.37 16.06
CA LEU A 61 18.83 -15.71 14.82
C LEU A 61 19.52 -17.08 14.87
N ALA A 62 20.08 -17.47 16.03
CA ALA A 62 20.74 -18.75 16.22
C ALA A 62 19.75 -19.93 16.32
N ASN A 63 18.53 -19.69 16.81
CA ASN A 63 17.48 -20.71 16.87
C ASN A 63 16.74 -20.91 15.54
N LEU A 64 17.06 -20.15 14.48
CA LEU A 64 16.30 -20.11 13.24
C LEU A 64 16.69 -21.15 12.16
N LYS A 65 17.70 -22.01 12.36
CA LYS A 65 17.92 -23.25 11.56
C LYS A 65 19.06 -24.10 12.11
N GLN A 66 18.87 -25.43 12.15
CA GLN A 66 19.90 -26.45 12.46
C GLN A 66 20.99 -26.58 11.37
N LYS A 67 21.64 -25.47 10.97
CA LYS A 67 22.86 -25.51 10.16
C LYS A 67 23.89 -24.54 10.72
N GLN A 68 25.01 -25.10 11.16
CA GLN A 68 26.19 -24.35 11.59
C GLN A 68 26.81 -23.63 10.39
N LEU A 69 26.60 -22.31 10.30
CA LEU A 69 27.37 -21.46 9.40
C LEU A 69 28.71 -21.10 10.06
N PRO A 70 29.80 -20.91 9.29
CA PRO A 70 31.09 -20.51 9.83
C PRO A 70 31.00 -19.15 10.57
N PRO A 71 31.60 -19.03 11.77
CA PRO A 71 31.51 -17.83 12.62
C PRO A 71 32.02 -16.53 11.95
N GLU A 72 32.95 -16.64 11.01
CA GLU A 72 33.59 -15.53 10.29
C GLU A 72 32.60 -14.80 9.36
N THR A 73 31.78 -15.55 8.60
CA THR A 73 30.80 -14.99 7.66
C THR A 73 29.66 -14.29 8.41
N VAL A 74 29.21 -14.90 9.51
CA VAL A 74 28.19 -14.33 10.40
C VAL A 74 28.70 -13.04 11.05
N ARG A 75 29.97 -12.97 11.48
CA ARG A 75 30.56 -11.73 12.02
C ARG A 75 30.67 -10.62 10.99
N ARG A 76 30.97 -10.93 9.73
CA ARG A 76 31.08 -9.93 8.65
C ARG A 76 29.73 -9.31 8.32
N ASP A 77 28.71 -10.15 8.16
CA ASP A 77 27.35 -9.72 7.80
C ASP A 77 26.67 -8.98 8.98
N ILE A 78 26.98 -9.36 10.22
CA ILE A 78 26.58 -8.63 11.44
C ILE A 78 27.34 -7.30 11.54
N GLY A 79 28.66 -7.28 11.33
CA GLY A 79 29.45 -6.04 11.42
C GLY A 79 29.00 -4.94 10.47
N LEU A 80 28.42 -5.30 9.32
CA LEU A 80 27.85 -4.38 8.35
C LEU A 80 26.48 -3.81 8.79
N ILE A 81 25.65 -4.61 9.46
CA ILE A 81 24.35 -4.16 9.99
C ILE A 81 24.53 -3.23 11.20
N PHE A 82 25.60 -3.42 11.99
CA PHE A 82 25.77 -2.76 13.28
C PHE A 82 26.67 -1.51 13.28
N ARG A 83 27.52 -1.28 12.26
CA ARG A 83 28.36 -0.05 12.21
C ARG A 83 27.56 1.24 12.07
N GLY A 84 26.42 1.22 11.36
CA GLY A 84 25.51 2.37 11.28
C GLY A 84 24.78 2.68 12.60
N ILE A 85 24.66 1.68 13.48
CA ILE A 85 23.98 1.77 14.77
C ILE A 85 24.94 2.28 15.87
N GLU A 86 26.18 1.81 15.88
CA GLU A 86 27.21 2.20 16.87
C GLU A 86 27.61 3.68 16.81
N GLN A 87 27.57 4.30 15.64
CA GLN A 87 28.01 5.69 15.47
C GLN A 87 26.99 6.71 16.04
N SER A 88 25.72 6.31 16.17
CA SER A 88 24.59 7.18 16.55
C SER A 88 24.09 6.98 17.99
N LEU A 89 24.41 5.85 18.63
CA LEU A 89 23.97 5.49 19.99
C LEU A 89 25.02 5.77 21.08
N LYS A 90 25.94 6.72 20.86
CA LYS A 90 27.00 7.06 21.82
C LYS A 90 26.51 7.67 23.14
N ASP A 91 25.24 8.07 23.25
CA ASP A 91 24.70 8.66 24.48
C ASP A 91 23.96 7.62 25.33
N HIS A 92 24.65 7.12 26.36
CA HIS A 92 24.19 6.02 27.22
C HIS A 92 22.90 6.37 27.98
N ALA A 93 22.65 7.65 28.26
CA ALA A 93 21.42 8.11 28.92
C ALA A 93 20.21 8.03 27.97
N VAL A 94 20.38 8.43 26.70
CA VAL A 94 19.34 8.34 25.67
C VAL A 94 19.00 6.88 25.36
N TYR A 95 20.02 6.02 25.29
CA TYR A 95 19.83 4.58 25.09
C TYR A 95 19.06 3.92 26.26
N THR A 96 19.42 4.22 27.50
CA THR A 96 18.74 3.62 28.67
C THR A 96 17.30 4.11 28.82
N THR A 97 17.05 5.42 28.70
CA THR A 97 15.72 6.01 28.94
C THR A 97 14.72 5.71 27.83
N PHE A 98 15.14 5.70 26.56
CA PHE A 98 14.22 5.64 25.42
C PHE A 98 14.20 4.30 24.68
N PHE A 99 15.21 3.45 24.86
CA PHE A 99 15.28 2.15 24.19
C PHE A 99 15.29 0.99 25.18
N ALA A 100 16.26 0.95 26.11
CA ALA A 100 16.40 -0.18 27.03
C ALA A 100 15.24 -0.27 28.04
N GLY A 101 14.81 0.87 28.61
CA GLY A 101 13.68 0.94 29.54
C GLY A 101 12.37 0.44 28.94
N PRO A 102 11.87 1.03 27.84
CA PRO A 102 10.67 0.55 27.16
C PRO A 102 10.78 -0.90 26.69
N ALA A 103 11.91 -1.31 26.10
CA ALA A 103 12.11 -2.70 25.65
C ALA A 103 12.06 -3.70 26.82
N ALA A 104 12.64 -3.36 27.99
CA ALA A 104 12.59 -4.18 29.19
C ALA A 104 11.16 -4.29 29.74
N VAL A 105 10.39 -3.20 29.73
CA VAL A 105 8.96 -3.19 30.14
C VAL A 105 8.13 -4.06 29.20
N ILE A 106 8.32 -3.94 27.88
CA ILE A 106 7.63 -4.75 26.88
C ILE A 106 7.98 -6.24 27.05
N TYR A 107 9.26 -6.56 27.20
CA TYR A 107 9.73 -7.92 27.40
C TYR A 107 9.21 -8.53 28.71
N ALA A 108 9.24 -7.77 29.81
CA ALA A 108 8.67 -8.19 31.08
C ALA A 108 7.16 -8.44 30.96
N TYR A 109 6.43 -7.55 30.28
CA TYR A 109 5.00 -7.70 30.03
C TYR A 109 4.68 -8.95 29.19
N GLN A 110 5.42 -9.18 28.10
CA GLN A 110 5.25 -10.38 27.28
C GLN A 110 5.62 -11.66 28.02
N SER A 111 6.65 -11.62 28.86
CA SER A 111 7.03 -12.75 29.71
C SER A 111 5.95 -13.06 30.74
N LEU A 112 5.33 -12.04 31.34
CA LEU A 112 4.16 -12.17 32.21
C LEU A 112 2.95 -12.76 31.46
N LEU A 113 2.68 -12.32 30.21
CA LEU A 113 1.62 -12.89 29.38
C LEU A 113 1.87 -14.37 29.08
N LYS A 114 3.10 -14.75 28.71
CA LYS A 114 3.50 -16.15 28.48
C LYS A 114 3.34 -17.00 29.75
N LEU A 115 3.78 -16.48 30.91
CA LEU A 115 3.63 -17.15 32.20
C LEU A 115 2.16 -17.28 32.62
N ALA A 116 1.30 -16.35 32.20
CA ALA A 116 -0.16 -16.42 32.35
C ALA A 116 -0.84 -17.32 31.29
N GLY A 117 -0.08 -18.06 30.49
CA GLY A 117 -0.59 -18.99 29.47
C GLY A 117 -1.07 -18.33 28.16
N LYS A 118 -0.81 -17.03 27.95
CA LYS A 118 -1.16 -16.34 26.71
C LYS A 118 -0.03 -16.45 25.69
N ASN A 119 -0.33 -17.04 24.53
CA ASN A 119 0.60 -17.10 23.40
C ASN A 119 0.58 -15.74 22.64
N PRO A 120 1.72 -15.06 22.41
CA PRO A 120 1.77 -13.84 21.59
C PRO A 120 1.11 -13.97 20.21
N ASP A 121 1.17 -15.16 19.59
CA ASP A 121 0.52 -15.41 18.30
C ASP A 121 -1.02 -15.39 18.42
N SER A 122 -1.58 -15.61 19.63
CA SER A 122 -3.01 -15.48 19.89
C SER A 122 -3.52 -14.03 19.83
N ALA A 123 -2.63 -13.03 19.83
CA ALA A 123 -2.98 -11.63 19.58
C ALA A 123 -3.48 -11.40 18.15
N PHE A 124 -3.05 -12.28 17.25
CA PHE A 124 -3.29 -12.20 15.82
C PHE A 124 -4.28 -13.28 15.40
N ALA A 125 -5.44 -13.34 16.07
CA ALA A 125 -6.49 -14.30 15.75
C ALA A 125 -6.91 -14.27 14.26
N TYR A 126 -6.66 -13.16 13.57
CA TYR A 126 -6.94 -12.95 12.15
C TYR A 126 -5.69 -12.59 11.32
N GLY A 127 -4.49 -12.95 11.79
CA GLY A 127 -3.23 -12.62 11.13
C GLY A 127 -2.72 -11.21 11.45
N THR A 128 -1.46 -10.95 11.08
CA THR A 128 -0.75 -9.71 11.38
C THR A 128 -1.32 -8.48 10.68
N TRP A 129 -1.93 -8.67 9.50
CA TRP A 129 -2.62 -7.61 8.75
C TRP A 129 -3.80 -6.99 9.51
N ASP A 130 -4.62 -7.81 10.19
CA ASP A 130 -5.78 -7.30 10.92
C ASP A 130 -5.36 -6.36 12.06
N PHE A 131 -4.20 -6.61 12.68
CA PHE A 131 -3.63 -5.69 13.66
C PHE A 131 -3.05 -4.45 13.00
N TYR A 132 -2.24 -4.61 11.94
CA TYR A 132 -1.59 -3.50 11.24
C TYR A 132 -2.61 -2.47 10.74
N THR A 133 -3.71 -2.93 10.14
CA THR A 133 -4.77 -2.07 9.62
C THR A 133 -5.51 -1.29 10.70
N LYS A 134 -5.70 -1.86 11.90
CA LYS A 134 -6.35 -1.16 13.03
C LYS A 134 -5.44 -0.14 13.71
N TYR A 135 -4.13 -0.38 13.65
CA TYR A 135 -3.13 0.40 14.38
C TYR A 135 -2.53 1.54 13.56
N ALA A 136 -2.16 1.29 12.30
CA ALA A 136 -1.34 2.22 11.50
C ALA A 136 -2.08 2.88 10.33
N LEU A 137 -3.33 2.51 10.03
CA LEU A 137 -4.07 3.03 8.89
C LEU A 137 -5.36 3.67 9.37
N ARG A 138 -5.47 4.99 9.23
CA ARG A 138 -6.63 5.75 9.75
C ARG A 138 -7.09 6.83 8.79
N ASP A 139 -6.17 7.72 8.44
CA ASP A 139 -6.49 8.91 7.65
C ASP A 139 -6.70 8.59 6.17
N ASP A 140 -7.31 9.53 5.46
CA ASP A 140 -7.57 9.42 4.01
C ASP A 140 -6.33 9.17 3.14
N THR A 141 -5.14 9.48 3.64
CA THR A 141 -3.90 9.14 2.95
C THR A 141 -3.74 7.63 2.78
N ALA A 142 -4.38 6.83 3.64
CA ALA A 142 -4.39 5.38 3.68
C ALA A 142 -5.38 4.76 2.67
N ARG A 143 -5.50 5.32 1.46
CA ARG A 143 -6.29 4.73 0.36
C ARG A 143 -5.40 4.49 -0.86
N HIS A 144 -5.59 3.32 -1.49
CA HIS A 144 -5.07 3.01 -2.82
C HIS A 144 -6.02 3.57 -3.86
N THR A 145 -5.53 3.86 -5.06
CA THR A 145 -6.42 4.18 -6.17
C THR A 145 -5.92 3.56 -7.46
N CYS A 146 -6.83 2.98 -8.24
CA CYS A 146 -6.54 2.43 -9.56
C CYS A 146 -7.56 2.89 -10.59
N GLU A 147 -7.18 2.87 -11.86
CA GLU A 147 -8.02 3.28 -12.99
C GLU A 147 -8.16 2.14 -13.99
N THR A 148 -9.39 1.92 -14.47
CA THR A 148 -9.71 0.99 -15.55
C THR A 148 -10.35 1.69 -16.74
N HIS A 149 -9.98 1.30 -17.95
CA HIS A 149 -10.58 1.82 -19.19
C HIS A 149 -11.56 0.85 -19.86
N GLY A 150 -11.72 -0.36 -19.31
CA GLY A 150 -12.39 -1.48 -19.97
C GLY A 150 -13.85 -1.19 -20.31
N PHE A 151 -14.59 -0.55 -19.39
CA PHE A 151 -16.00 -0.26 -19.59
C PHE A 151 -16.25 0.58 -20.85
N ALA A 152 -15.69 1.80 -20.93
CA ALA A 152 -15.92 2.67 -22.09
C ALA A 152 -15.27 2.16 -23.37
N THR A 153 -14.13 1.46 -23.26
CA THR A 153 -13.42 0.92 -24.43
C THR A 153 -14.24 -0.17 -25.12
N THR A 154 -14.74 -1.14 -24.37
CA THR A 154 -15.53 -2.25 -24.91
C THR A 154 -16.87 -1.76 -25.46
N LEU A 155 -17.56 -0.81 -24.80
CA LEU A 155 -18.79 -0.21 -25.35
C LEU A 155 -18.56 0.42 -26.72
N ARG A 156 -17.46 1.17 -26.89
CA ARG A 156 -17.10 1.76 -28.18
C ARG A 156 -16.75 0.70 -29.22
N GLN A 157 -15.92 -0.29 -28.85
CA GLN A 157 -15.49 -1.36 -29.76
C GLN A 157 -16.65 -2.19 -30.30
N HIS A 158 -17.67 -2.42 -29.49
CA HIS A 158 -18.86 -3.20 -29.86
C HIS A 158 -20.06 -2.34 -30.27
N ASN A 159 -19.88 -1.02 -30.41
CA ASN A 159 -20.94 -0.05 -30.73
C ASN A 159 -22.19 -0.19 -29.82
N ILE A 160 -21.97 -0.48 -28.53
CA ILE A 160 -23.03 -0.59 -27.54
C ILE A 160 -23.38 0.81 -27.05
N GLN A 161 -24.57 1.28 -27.39
CA GLN A 161 -25.09 2.58 -26.96
C GLN A 161 -25.94 2.41 -25.70
N LEU A 162 -25.63 3.20 -24.66
CA LEU A 162 -26.35 3.23 -23.39
C LEU A 162 -26.67 4.67 -22.99
N SER A 163 -27.85 4.87 -22.42
CA SER A 163 -28.22 6.13 -21.75
C SER A 163 -27.37 6.33 -20.48
N GLU A 164 -27.28 7.56 -19.96
CA GLU A 164 -26.60 7.80 -18.67
C GLU A 164 -27.28 7.06 -17.51
N ILE A 165 -28.61 6.88 -17.58
CA ILE A 165 -29.37 6.06 -16.63
C ILE A 165 -28.88 4.61 -16.68
N ASP A 166 -28.72 4.03 -17.87
CA ASP A 166 -28.28 2.64 -18.02
C ASP A 166 -26.80 2.45 -17.66
N LYS A 167 -25.93 3.43 -17.97
CA LYS A 167 -24.53 3.40 -17.53
C LYS A 167 -24.43 3.39 -16.01
N LEU A 168 -25.17 4.27 -15.32
CA LEU A 168 -25.19 4.28 -13.86
C LEU A 168 -25.85 3.01 -13.31
N THR A 169 -26.90 2.50 -13.96
CA THR A 169 -27.55 1.23 -13.59
C THR A 169 -26.55 0.07 -13.65
N ALA A 170 -25.72 0.00 -14.69
CA ALA A 170 -24.69 -1.03 -14.80
C ALA A 170 -23.73 -1.00 -13.60
N TRP A 171 -23.19 0.17 -13.24
CA TRP A 171 -22.28 0.31 -12.11
C TRP A 171 -22.94 0.08 -10.75
N VAL A 172 -24.18 0.51 -10.56
CA VAL A 172 -24.94 0.24 -9.34
C VAL A 172 -25.23 -1.26 -9.21
N MET A 173 -25.63 -1.94 -10.30
CA MET A 173 -25.83 -3.39 -10.28
C MET A 173 -24.53 -4.15 -10.02
N THR A 174 -23.41 -3.68 -10.56
CA THR A 174 -22.08 -4.20 -10.20
C THR A 174 -21.78 -4.04 -8.72
N ALA A 175 -22.08 -2.89 -8.11
CA ALA A 175 -21.89 -2.70 -6.66
C ALA A 175 -22.82 -3.62 -5.85
N VAL A 176 -24.09 -3.75 -6.25
CA VAL A 176 -25.07 -4.67 -5.65
C VAL A 176 -24.55 -6.10 -5.70
N HIS A 177 -24.23 -6.62 -6.88
CA HIS A 177 -23.73 -7.99 -7.04
C HIS A 177 -22.38 -8.17 -6.34
N GLY A 178 -21.50 -7.18 -6.39
CA GLY A 178 -20.23 -7.16 -5.69
C GLY A 178 -20.39 -7.36 -4.18
N LEU A 179 -21.39 -6.74 -3.54
CA LEU A 179 -21.68 -6.93 -2.11
C LEU A 179 -22.22 -8.32 -1.78
N HIS A 180 -23.13 -8.85 -2.60
CA HIS A 180 -23.76 -10.17 -2.39
C HIS A 180 -22.81 -11.34 -2.69
N GLN A 181 -21.98 -11.20 -3.72
CA GLN A 181 -21.05 -12.25 -4.18
C GLN A 181 -19.68 -12.16 -3.51
N TYR A 182 -19.42 -11.11 -2.71
CA TYR A 182 -18.12 -10.89 -2.09
C TYR A 182 -17.57 -12.08 -1.30
N PRO A 183 -18.36 -12.80 -0.47
CA PRO A 183 -17.85 -13.97 0.24
C PRO A 183 -17.33 -15.07 -0.70
N ALA A 184 -18.02 -15.29 -1.84
CA ALA A 184 -17.59 -16.26 -2.85
C ALA A 184 -16.33 -15.81 -3.61
N LEU A 185 -16.19 -14.49 -3.84
CA LEU A 185 -14.96 -13.90 -4.40
C LEU A 185 -13.77 -14.10 -3.47
N LEU A 186 -13.95 -13.86 -2.16
CA LEU A 186 -12.92 -14.09 -1.15
C LEU A 186 -12.58 -15.58 -1.02
N GLU A 187 -13.56 -16.47 -1.11
CA GLU A 187 -13.28 -17.92 -1.15
C GLU A 187 -12.42 -18.29 -2.35
N ASN A 188 -12.73 -17.78 -3.55
CA ASN A 188 -11.92 -18.05 -4.73
C ASN A 188 -10.49 -17.52 -4.54
N GLU A 189 -10.34 -16.29 -4.05
CA GLU A 189 -9.03 -15.68 -3.80
C GLU A 189 -8.20 -16.51 -2.81
N TRP A 190 -8.82 -16.99 -1.73
CA TRP A 190 -8.20 -17.86 -0.73
C TRP A 190 -7.80 -19.21 -1.34
N ARG A 191 -8.70 -19.87 -2.06
CA ARG A 191 -8.45 -21.19 -2.71
C ARG A 191 -7.28 -21.11 -3.68
N GLU A 192 -7.26 -20.07 -4.49
CA GLU A 192 -6.24 -19.84 -5.50
C GLU A 192 -4.83 -19.65 -4.93
N ARG A 193 -4.71 -19.27 -3.65
CA ARG A 193 -3.42 -19.18 -2.94
C ARG A 193 -3.10 -20.45 -2.16
N VAL A 194 -4.06 -20.97 -1.40
CA VAL A 194 -3.86 -22.09 -0.48
C VAL A 194 -3.68 -23.41 -1.22
N HIS A 195 -4.50 -23.68 -2.26
CA HIS A 195 -4.44 -24.96 -2.95
C HIS A 195 -3.08 -25.18 -3.63
N PRO A 196 -2.51 -24.22 -4.39
CA PRO A 196 -1.18 -24.38 -4.97
C PRO A 196 -0.09 -24.42 -3.90
N HIS A 197 -0.20 -23.59 -2.84
CA HIS A 197 0.79 -23.58 -1.76
C HIS A 197 0.91 -24.96 -1.07
N LEU A 198 -0.22 -25.57 -0.72
CA LEU A 198 -0.25 -26.90 -0.13
C LEU A 198 0.21 -27.98 -1.11
N LEU A 199 -0.14 -27.86 -2.40
CA LEU A 199 0.29 -28.83 -3.39
C LEU A 199 1.81 -28.81 -3.56
N ILE A 200 2.41 -27.62 -3.65
CA ILE A 200 3.87 -27.43 -3.73
C ILE A 200 4.57 -28.02 -2.51
N ALA A 201 3.96 -27.96 -1.32
CA ALA A 201 4.53 -28.57 -0.12
C ALA A 201 4.64 -30.11 -0.21
N HIS A 202 3.74 -30.77 -0.96
CA HIS A 202 3.78 -32.22 -1.19
C HIS A 202 4.44 -32.62 -2.53
N ALA A 203 4.55 -31.68 -3.47
CA ALA A 203 5.14 -31.84 -4.80
C ALA A 203 6.03 -30.62 -5.16
N PRO A 204 7.24 -30.51 -4.57
CA PRO A 204 8.11 -29.33 -4.71
C PRO A 204 8.53 -29.01 -6.15
N GLU A 205 8.52 -30.00 -7.05
CA GLU A 205 8.76 -29.83 -8.48
C GLU A 205 7.75 -28.89 -9.16
N MET A 206 6.60 -28.65 -8.53
CA MET A 206 5.56 -27.73 -9.02
C MET A 206 5.72 -26.29 -8.52
N ALA A 207 6.93 -25.86 -8.12
CA ALA A 207 7.18 -24.55 -7.51
C ALA A 207 6.59 -23.34 -8.27
N ASP A 208 6.44 -23.42 -9.60
CA ASP A 208 5.88 -22.35 -10.44
C ASP A 208 4.35 -22.41 -10.61
N LEU A 209 3.64 -23.37 -10.01
CA LEU A 209 2.22 -23.62 -10.25
C LEU A 209 1.34 -22.38 -10.03
N TYR A 210 1.55 -21.65 -8.93
CA TYR A 210 0.80 -20.42 -8.66
C TYR A 210 1.01 -19.36 -9.75
N ARG A 211 2.25 -19.20 -10.22
CA ARG A 211 2.59 -18.24 -11.29
C ARG A 211 1.98 -18.66 -12.63
N GLN A 212 1.82 -19.95 -12.89
CA GLN A 212 1.12 -20.44 -14.07
C GLN A 212 -0.37 -20.05 -14.00
N TRP A 213 -1.02 -20.23 -12.84
CA TRP A 213 -2.39 -19.77 -12.64
C TRP A 213 -2.54 -18.25 -12.82
N GLU A 214 -1.65 -17.46 -12.22
CA GLU A 214 -1.68 -15.98 -12.33
C GLU A 214 -1.77 -15.49 -13.78
N LYS A 215 -1.14 -16.18 -14.74
CA LYS A 215 -1.11 -15.80 -16.16
C LYS A 215 -2.44 -16.00 -16.90
N GLN A 216 -3.27 -16.92 -16.43
CA GLN A 216 -4.51 -17.31 -17.11
C GLN A 216 -5.77 -17.08 -16.26
N ARG A 217 -5.60 -16.56 -15.04
CA ARG A 217 -6.69 -16.24 -14.12
C ARG A 217 -7.70 -15.30 -14.80
N PRO A 218 -8.99 -15.68 -14.89
CA PRO A 218 -9.99 -14.84 -15.53
C PRO A 218 -10.45 -13.71 -14.60
N PHE A 219 -10.52 -12.48 -15.12
CA PHE A 219 -11.12 -11.32 -14.46
C PHE A 219 -12.53 -11.00 -14.99
N THR A 220 -12.97 -11.70 -16.03
CA THR A 220 -14.32 -11.62 -16.60
C THR A 220 -14.83 -13.02 -16.91
N ARG A 221 -16.14 -13.16 -17.16
CA ARG A 221 -16.70 -14.41 -17.72
C ARG A 221 -16.30 -14.56 -19.18
N GLY A 222 -15.82 -15.74 -19.55
CA GLY A 222 -15.52 -16.10 -20.94
C GLY A 222 -16.76 -16.54 -21.71
N HIS A 223 -16.57 -16.78 -23.01
CA HIS A 223 -17.62 -17.31 -23.91
C HIS A 223 -18.07 -18.73 -23.53
N ASP A 224 -17.25 -19.45 -22.75
CA ASP A 224 -17.51 -20.78 -22.23
C ASP A 224 -18.27 -20.76 -20.88
N ALA A 225 -18.71 -19.59 -20.40
CA ALA A 225 -19.54 -19.48 -19.20
C ALA A 225 -20.94 -20.04 -19.45
N HIS A 226 -21.49 -20.79 -18.49
CA HIS A 226 -22.85 -21.30 -18.62
C HIS A 226 -23.90 -20.17 -18.45
N PRO A 227 -25.11 -20.27 -19.05
CA PRO A 227 -26.08 -19.16 -19.08
C PRO A 227 -26.53 -18.59 -17.71
N LYS A 228 -26.42 -19.37 -16.64
CA LYS A 228 -26.77 -18.96 -15.25
C LYS A 228 -25.56 -18.95 -14.32
N GLU A 229 -24.36 -19.11 -14.86
CA GLU A 229 -23.13 -19.08 -14.09
C GLU A 229 -22.75 -17.64 -13.79
N ASP A 230 -22.66 -17.32 -12.51
CA ASP A 230 -22.10 -16.05 -12.07
C ASP A 230 -20.58 -16.05 -12.13
N TYR A 231 -19.97 -14.88 -12.01
CA TYR A 231 -18.52 -14.74 -12.14
C TYR A 231 -17.74 -15.55 -11.07
N PRO A 232 -18.10 -15.54 -9.77
CA PRO A 232 -17.44 -16.39 -8.79
C PRO A 232 -17.50 -17.88 -9.13
N ALA A 233 -18.65 -18.40 -9.55
CA ALA A 233 -18.77 -19.81 -9.95
C ALA A 233 -17.91 -20.12 -11.19
N TYR A 234 -17.93 -19.25 -12.19
CA TYR A 234 -17.09 -19.38 -13.39
C TYR A 234 -15.60 -19.44 -13.03
N ARG A 235 -15.12 -18.48 -12.24
CA ARG A 235 -13.71 -18.43 -11.83
C ARG A 235 -13.29 -19.66 -11.03
N ARG A 236 -14.17 -20.16 -10.17
CA ARG A 236 -13.94 -21.40 -9.42
C ARG A 236 -13.80 -22.60 -10.33
N ARG A 237 -14.71 -22.75 -11.31
CA ARG A 237 -14.65 -23.84 -12.30
C ARG A 237 -13.35 -23.80 -13.10
N GLN A 238 -12.93 -22.63 -13.58
CA GLN A 238 -11.66 -22.46 -14.31
C GLN A 238 -10.46 -22.86 -13.44
N PHE A 239 -10.46 -22.46 -12.16
CA PHE A 239 -9.41 -22.83 -11.22
C PHE A 239 -9.38 -24.34 -10.94
N ASP A 240 -10.55 -24.95 -10.69
CA ASP A 240 -10.65 -26.38 -10.42
C ASP A 240 -10.19 -27.19 -11.65
N GLN A 241 -10.53 -26.78 -12.87
CA GLN A 241 -10.02 -27.39 -14.10
C GLN A 241 -8.48 -27.29 -14.23
N PHE A 242 -7.92 -26.12 -13.92
CA PHE A 242 -6.47 -25.92 -13.89
C PHE A 242 -5.79 -26.86 -12.87
N MET A 243 -6.32 -26.96 -11.66
CA MET A 243 -5.78 -27.84 -10.62
C MET A 243 -5.93 -29.31 -10.98
N MET A 244 -7.05 -29.72 -11.58
CA MET A 244 -7.25 -31.08 -12.07
C MET A 244 -6.18 -31.46 -13.11
N ALA A 245 -5.92 -30.58 -14.08
CA ALA A 245 -4.88 -30.80 -15.08
C ALA A 245 -3.48 -30.91 -14.43
N ALA A 246 -3.17 -30.04 -13.46
CA ALA A 246 -1.88 -30.07 -12.76
C ALA A 246 -1.68 -31.34 -11.92
N THR A 247 -2.75 -31.92 -11.37
CA THR A 247 -2.68 -33.09 -10.48
C THR A 247 -2.76 -34.44 -11.19
N LEU A 248 -2.98 -34.47 -12.51
CA LEU A 248 -3.27 -35.69 -13.28
C LEU A 248 -2.17 -36.76 -13.12
N ASP A 249 -0.91 -36.35 -13.16
CA ASP A 249 0.25 -37.26 -13.15
C ASP A 249 0.80 -37.52 -11.75
N LEU A 250 0.18 -36.94 -10.71
CA LEU A 250 0.68 -37.08 -9.33
C LEU A 250 0.26 -38.43 -8.71
N PRO A 251 1.08 -38.99 -7.81
CA PRO A 251 0.71 -40.19 -7.08
C PRO A 251 -0.60 -40.00 -6.29
N LYS A 252 -1.50 -40.99 -6.35
CA LYS A 252 -2.80 -40.96 -5.64
C LYS A 252 -2.66 -40.68 -4.13
N ALA A 253 -1.58 -41.16 -3.51
CA ALA A 253 -1.28 -40.91 -2.11
C ALA A 253 -1.02 -39.42 -1.83
N THR A 254 -0.25 -38.75 -2.69
CA THR A 254 0.02 -37.31 -2.63
C THR A 254 -1.25 -36.51 -2.75
N ILE A 255 -2.09 -36.84 -3.75
CA ILE A 255 -3.39 -36.17 -3.97
C ILE A 255 -4.29 -36.32 -2.74
N LYS A 256 -4.39 -37.53 -2.17
CA LYS A 256 -5.23 -37.78 -0.98
C LYS A 256 -4.76 -36.97 0.24
N LYS A 257 -3.45 -36.87 0.45
CA LYS A 257 -2.88 -36.08 1.55
C LYS A 257 -3.14 -34.59 1.35
N TRP A 258 -2.89 -34.08 0.14
CA TRP A 258 -3.18 -32.70 -0.23
C TRP A 258 -4.67 -32.33 -0.04
N GLN A 259 -5.59 -33.20 -0.46
CA GLN A 259 -7.03 -33.01 -0.24
C GLN A 259 -7.42 -32.99 1.24
N ALA A 260 -6.82 -33.86 2.06
CA ALA A 260 -7.06 -33.87 3.51
C ALA A 260 -6.59 -32.56 4.17
N ASP A 261 -5.41 -32.06 3.77
CA ASP A 261 -4.88 -30.79 4.28
C ASP A 261 -5.74 -29.59 3.85
N ILE A 262 -6.24 -29.58 2.60
CA ILE A 262 -7.20 -28.57 2.13
C ILE A 262 -8.46 -28.57 3.00
N GLN A 263 -9.05 -29.74 3.26
CA GLN A 263 -10.27 -29.84 4.06
C GLN A 263 -10.05 -29.31 5.48
N ALA A 264 -8.94 -29.70 6.12
CA ALA A 264 -8.60 -29.24 7.46
C ALA A 264 -8.41 -27.72 7.51
N ILE A 265 -7.64 -27.14 6.58
CA ILE A 265 -7.34 -25.70 6.61
C ILE A 265 -8.52 -24.85 6.15
N THR A 266 -9.39 -25.36 5.27
CA THR A 266 -10.62 -24.68 4.85
C THR A 266 -11.54 -24.45 6.05
N ALA A 267 -11.79 -25.50 6.83
CA ALA A 267 -12.63 -25.41 8.02
C ALA A 267 -12.03 -24.46 9.08
N ALA A 268 -10.70 -24.45 9.20
CA ALA A 268 -10.01 -23.66 10.21
C ALA A 268 -9.84 -22.17 9.86
N SER A 269 -9.62 -21.82 8.59
CA SER A 269 -9.10 -20.49 8.22
C SER A 269 -9.98 -19.68 7.24
N LEU A 270 -10.76 -20.33 6.37
CA LEU A 270 -11.56 -19.61 5.36
C LEU A 270 -12.61 -18.67 5.98
N PRO A 271 -13.40 -19.07 7.00
CA PRO A 271 -14.37 -18.16 7.60
C PRO A 271 -13.71 -16.92 8.24
N HIS A 272 -12.54 -17.10 8.82
CA HIS A 272 -11.75 -16.01 9.39
C HIS A 272 -11.24 -15.05 8.32
N TYR A 273 -10.72 -15.60 7.23
CA TYR A 273 -10.29 -14.82 6.08
C TYR A 273 -11.43 -14.01 5.46
N GLN A 274 -12.60 -14.63 5.27
CA GLN A 274 -13.79 -13.94 4.76
C GLN A 274 -14.23 -12.80 5.68
N ARG A 275 -14.23 -13.03 6.99
CA ARG A 275 -14.55 -11.99 7.99
C ARG A 275 -13.53 -10.85 7.99
N GLN A 276 -12.25 -11.17 7.84
CA GLN A 276 -11.17 -10.20 7.83
C GLN A 276 -11.22 -9.30 6.59
N MET A 277 -11.46 -9.87 5.41
CA MET A 277 -11.37 -9.13 4.15
C MET A 277 -12.72 -8.57 3.68
N SER A 278 -13.82 -8.82 4.41
CA SER A 278 -15.17 -8.40 4.03
C SER A 278 -15.28 -6.88 3.89
N ILE A 279 -15.89 -6.46 2.78
CA ILE A 279 -16.30 -5.07 2.53
C ILE A 279 -17.74 -4.79 2.95
N ARG A 280 -18.48 -5.81 3.43
CA ARG A 280 -19.75 -5.61 4.13
C ARG A 280 -19.45 -5.14 5.55
N ALA A 281 -18.83 -3.97 5.63
CA ALA A 281 -18.43 -3.32 6.85
C ALA A 281 -18.26 -1.82 6.64
N PHE A 282 -18.19 -1.10 7.75
CA PHE A 282 -17.80 0.30 7.81
C PHE A 282 -16.75 0.50 8.90
N LEU A 283 -16.07 1.64 8.87
CA LEU A 283 -15.13 2.04 9.89
C LEU A 283 -15.82 2.90 10.94
N LYS A 284 -15.70 2.50 12.19
CA LYS A 284 -16.09 3.31 13.32
C LYS A 284 -14.84 4.04 13.83
N PRO A 285 -14.75 5.38 13.69
CA PRO A 285 -13.63 6.12 14.22
C PRO A 285 -13.59 5.99 15.74
N GLY A 286 -12.44 5.58 16.27
CA GLY A 286 -12.11 5.66 17.68
C GLY A 286 -11.10 6.78 17.94
N LYS A 287 -10.90 7.11 19.21
CA LYS A 287 -9.89 8.11 19.61
C LYS A 287 -8.48 7.72 19.14
N TYR A 288 -8.15 6.43 19.21
CA TYR A 288 -6.79 5.92 18.98
C TYR A 288 -6.68 4.80 17.94
N HIS A 289 -7.79 4.30 17.40
CA HIS A 289 -7.80 3.24 16.39
C HIS A 289 -9.06 3.36 15.52
N GLU A 290 -9.06 2.71 14.37
CA GLU A 290 -10.27 2.46 13.58
C GLU A 290 -10.79 1.06 13.89
N GLU A 291 -12.10 0.95 14.13
CA GLU A 291 -12.75 -0.33 14.34
C GLU A 291 -13.57 -0.70 13.10
N ARG A 292 -13.21 -1.80 12.44
CA ARG A 292 -14.02 -2.38 11.37
C ARG A 292 -15.26 -3.05 11.97
N GLN A 293 -16.43 -2.48 11.68
CA GLN A 293 -17.73 -3.00 12.09
C GLN A 293 -18.38 -3.72 10.92
N LEU A 294 -18.63 -5.03 11.08
CA LEU A 294 -19.28 -5.86 10.06
C LEU A 294 -20.80 -5.73 10.17
N PHE A 295 -21.48 -5.66 9.03
CA PHE A 295 -22.94 -5.82 9.00
C PHE A 295 -23.32 -7.24 9.39
N LYS A 296 -24.45 -7.38 10.07
CA LYS A 296 -25.05 -8.70 10.24
C LYS A 296 -25.58 -9.21 8.90
N GLU A 297 -25.70 -10.52 8.75
CA GLU A 297 -26.14 -11.11 7.48
C GLU A 297 -27.54 -10.65 7.09
N ASP A 298 -28.42 -10.46 8.07
CA ASP A 298 -29.81 -10.01 7.97
C ASP A 298 -29.96 -8.48 7.97
N GLU A 299 -28.88 -7.71 8.07
CA GLU A 299 -28.93 -6.25 8.04
C GLU A 299 -28.93 -5.74 6.59
N PRO A 300 -29.85 -4.81 6.22
CA PRO A 300 -29.89 -4.27 4.87
C PRO A 300 -28.66 -3.40 4.60
N VAL A 301 -28.00 -3.67 3.49
CA VAL A 301 -26.85 -2.89 2.99
C VAL A 301 -27.29 -2.06 1.78
N TYR A 302 -26.69 -0.90 1.60
CA TYR A 302 -27.02 0.06 0.56
C TYR A 302 -25.83 0.30 -0.38
N VAL A 303 -26.12 0.81 -1.57
CA VAL A 303 -25.16 1.46 -2.46
C VAL A 303 -25.41 2.97 -2.36
N GLY A 304 -24.35 3.70 -2.04
CA GLY A 304 -24.39 5.16 -1.97
C GLY A 304 -24.20 5.76 -3.36
N ILE A 305 -25.02 6.73 -3.74
CA ILE A 305 -24.90 7.45 -5.00
C ILE A 305 -24.78 8.94 -4.71
N ILE A 306 -23.82 9.60 -5.35
CA ILE A 306 -23.63 11.04 -5.30
C ILE A 306 -23.93 11.60 -6.69
N HIS A 307 -25.01 12.36 -6.79
CA HIS A 307 -25.47 12.96 -8.04
C HIS A 307 -25.85 14.41 -7.83
N ASN A 308 -25.20 15.32 -8.57
CA ASN A 308 -25.36 16.77 -8.43
C ASN A 308 -25.22 17.25 -6.97
N SER A 309 -24.16 16.78 -6.30
CA SER A 309 -23.84 17.02 -4.89
C SER A 309 -24.97 16.66 -3.92
N ARG A 310 -25.80 15.69 -4.28
CA ARG A 310 -26.83 15.09 -3.42
C ARG A 310 -26.56 13.62 -3.23
N TYR A 311 -26.85 13.17 -2.02
CA TYR A 311 -26.60 11.82 -1.56
C TYR A 311 -27.88 10.99 -1.67
N TYR A 312 -27.75 9.75 -2.11
CA TYR A 312 -28.83 8.80 -2.21
C TYR A 312 -28.37 7.44 -1.68
N LEU A 313 -29.23 6.77 -0.91
CA LEU A 313 -29.02 5.41 -0.42
C LEU A 313 -29.99 4.48 -1.15
N LEU A 314 -29.43 3.64 -2.02
CA LEU A 314 -30.18 2.63 -2.77
C LEU A 314 -30.01 1.26 -2.10
N LYS A 315 -31.11 0.61 -1.73
CA LYS A 315 -31.06 -0.69 -1.06
C LYS A 315 -30.48 -1.74 -2.00
N SER A 316 -29.47 -2.49 -1.56
CA SER A 316 -28.81 -3.51 -2.39
C SER A 316 -29.54 -4.85 -2.42
N CYS A 317 -30.58 -5.01 -1.61
CA CYS A 317 -31.31 -6.27 -1.44
C CYS A 317 -32.81 -6.11 -1.63
N GLN A 318 -33.51 -7.25 -1.76
CA GLN A 318 -34.97 -7.29 -1.84
C GLN A 318 -35.60 -6.93 -0.50
N ASP A 319 -36.85 -6.44 -0.51
CA ASP A 319 -37.51 -6.00 0.73
C ASP A 319 -37.80 -7.11 1.73
N ASN A 320 -38.08 -8.31 1.22
CA ASN A 320 -38.44 -9.46 2.06
C ASN A 320 -37.29 -10.46 2.26
N ASP A 321 -36.16 -10.27 1.58
CA ASP A 321 -35.03 -11.19 1.60
C ASP A 321 -33.71 -10.43 1.39
N HIS A 322 -33.04 -10.13 2.50
CA HIS A 322 -31.79 -9.36 2.48
C HIS A 322 -30.60 -10.13 1.91
N THR A 323 -30.73 -11.44 1.69
CA THR A 323 -29.68 -12.28 1.10
C THR A 323 -29.70 -12.26 -0.43
N LYS A 324 -30.77 -11.72 -1.03
CA LYS A 324 -30.92 -11.64 -2.48
C LYS A 324 -30.69 -10.22 -2.99
N PRO A 325 -30.03 -10.07 -4.15
CA PRO A 325 -29.84 -8.77 -4.76
C PRO A 325 -31.18 -8.15 -5.18
N VAL A 326 -31.26 -6.83 -5.07
CA VAL A 326 -32.36 -6.04 -5.62
C VAL A 326 -32.43 -6.25 -7.15
N SER A 327 -33.65 -6.22 -7.71
CA SER A 327 -33.82 -6.44 -9.15
C SER A 327 -33.27 -5.27 -9.97
N VAL A 328 -32.67 -5.58 -11.13
CA VAL A 328 -32.19 -4.58 -12.09
C VAL A 328 -33.29 -3.61 -12.51
N GLN A 329 -34.53 -4.07 -12.66
CA GLN A 329 -35.66 -3.21 -13.04
C GLN A 329 -35.96 -2.18 -11.95
N THR A 330 -35.95 -2.59 -10.67
CA THR A 330 -36.13 -1.69 -9.53
C THR A 330 -35.03 -0.64 -9.49
N VAL A 331 -33.77 -1.06 -9.62
CA VAL A 331 -32.60 -0.16 -9.63
C VAL A 331 -32.69 0.84 -10.77
N ARG A 332 -32.98 0.37 -11.98
CA ARG A 332 -33.11 1.19 -13.18
C ARG A 332 -34.21 2.25 -13.05
N GLN A 333 -35.36 1.86 -12.50
CA GLN A 333 -36.47 2.79 -12.22
C GLN A 333 -36.11 3.85 -11.16
N GLN A 334 -35.40 3.44 -10.11
CA GLN A 334 -34.93 4.34 -9.05
C GLN A 334 -33.87 5.32 -9.55
N ILE A 335 -32.94 4.87 -10.39
CA ILE A 335 -31.95 5.74 -11.03
C ILE A 335 -32.64 6.72 -11.96
N ALA A 336 -33.59 6.25 -12.80
CA ALA A 336 -34.39 7.16 -13.62
C ALA A 336 -35.13 8.21 -12.77
N ALA A 337 -35.61 7.85 -11.58
CA ALA A 337 -36.22 8.80 -10.65
C ALA A 337 -35.22 9.82 -10.07
N ILE A 338 -33.94 9.45 -9.85
CA ILE A 338 -32.89 10.41 -9.45
C ILE A 338 -32.71 11.50 -10.52
N PHE A 339 -32.70 11.10 -11.81
CA PHE A 339 -32.50 12.03 -12.93
C PHE A 339 -33.73 12.90 -13.20
N ASN A 340 -34.93 12.32 -13.16
CA ASN A 340 -36.17 13.03 -13.52
C ASN A 340 -36.78 13.83 -12.36
N HIS A 341 -36.59 13.36 -11.13
CA HIS A 341 -37.16 13.93 -9.92
C HIS A 341 -36.09 14.02 -8.81
N PRO A 342 -35.04 14.85 -8.99
CA PRO A 342 -33.95 14.96 -8.02
C PRO A 342 -34.45 15.43 -6.66
N ALA A 343 -33.64 15.18 -5.61
CA ALA A 343 -33.95 15.64 -4.27
C ALA A 343 -34.15 17.15 -4.17
N LEU A 344 -35.14 17.55 -3.38
CA LEU A 344 -35.38 18.96 -3.06
C LEU A 344 -34.47 19.49 -1.95
N ASN A 345 -33.72 18.61 -1.28
CA ASN A 345 -32.73 19.06 -0.30
C ASN A 345 -31.61 19.85 -0.98
N THR A 346 -31.00 20.74 -0.20
CA THR A 346 -29.87 21.55 -0.62
C THR A 346 -28.69 20.63 -0.97
N PRO A 347 -27.98 20.86 -2.08
CA PRO A 347 -26.74 20.14 -2.35
C PRO A 347 -25.74 20.34 -1.20
N GLN A 348 -25.04 19.28 -0.82
CA GLN A 348 -24.13 19.26 0.31
C GLN A 348 -22.74 18.78 -0.10
N THR A 349 -21.74 19.13 0.70
CA THR A 349 -20.35 18.70 0.51
C THR A 349 -19.82 18.08 1.80
N LEU A 350 -19.54 16.77 1.79
CA LEU A 350 -18.98 16.02 2.92
C LEU A 350 -17.49 15.75 2.77
N THR A 351 -16.89 16.07 1.62
CA THR A 351 -15.44 15.97 1.41
C THR A 351 -14.60 16.62 2.53
N PRO A 352 -14.94 17.82 3.05
CA PRO A 352 -14.21 18.40 4.18
C PRO A 352 -14.15 17.47 5.38
N SER A 353 -15.24 16.76 5.70
CA SER A 353 -15.30 15.82 6.82
C SER A 353 -14.36 14.63 6.62
N ALA A 354 -14.25 14.12 5.38
CA ALA A 354 -13.31 13.05 5.04
C ALA A 354 -11.84 13.49 5.06
N ARG A 355 -11.57 14.81 5.12
CA ARG A 355 -10.23 15.40 5.14
C ARG A 355 -9.79 15.88 6.52
N ILE A 356 -10.55 15.56 7.56
CA ILE A 356 -10.17 15.81 8.96
C ILE A 356 -9.44 14.57 9.49
N LYS A 357 -8.38 14.77 10.29
CA LYS A 357 -7.73 13.65 10.97
C LYS A 357 -8.74 12.87 11.80
N ARG A 358 -8.66 11.53 11.78
CA ARG A 358 -9.74 10.67 12.30
C ARG A 358 -10.06 10.85 13.79
N HIS A 359 -9.03 11.09 14.61
CA HIS A 359 -9.19 11.37 16.04
C HIS A 359 -10.01 12.65 16.33
N ASP A 360 -9.92 13.67 15.47
CA ASP A 360 -10.66 14.92 15.59
C ASP A 360 -12.09 14.74 15.08
N TRP A 361 -12.25 14.03 13.95
CA TRP A 361 -13.56 13.67 13.43
C TRP A 361 -14.40 12.91 14.45
N PHE A 362 -13.81 12.00 15.24
CA PHE A 362 -14.50 11.33 16.34
C PHE A 362 -15.12 12.33 17.32
N ASN A 363 -14.38 13.36 17.73
CA ASN A 363 -14.86 14.35 18.69
C ASN A 363 -15.91 15.31 18.10
N ILE A 364 -15.78 15.65 16.82
CA ILE A 364 -16.67 16.56 16.11
C ILE A 364 -18.00 15.87 15.80
N SER A 365 -17.96 14.67 15.25
CA SER A 365 -19.14 13.93 14.80
C SER A 365 -20.17 13.71 15.92
N GLN A 366 -19.73 13.42 17.15
CA GLN A 366 -20.63 13.24 18.31
C GLN A 366 -21.45 14.49 18.68
N LYS A 367 -21.04 15.66 18.18
CA LYS A 367 -21.67 16.95 18.48
C LYS A 367 -22.49 17.50 17.31
N LEU A 368 -22.60 16.74 16.21
CA LEU A 368 -23.37 17.15 15.04
C LEU A 368 -24.87 16.90 15.27
N THR A 369 -25.68 17.89 14.97
CA THR A 369 -27.15 17.81 14.95
C THR A 369 -27.63 16.77 13.93
N CYS A 370 -26.97 16.67 12.78
CA CYS A 370 -27.25 15.69 11.73
C CYS A 370 -26.57 14.32 11.96
N LEU A 371 -26.10 14.00 13.18
CA LEU A 371 -25.43 12.72 13.47
C LEU A 371 -26.22 11.47 13.04
N PRO A 372 -27.56 11.39 13.19
CA PRO A 372 -28.32 10.24 12.69
C PRO A 372 -28.17 10.03 11.17
N GLU A 373 -28.21 11.10 10.39
CA GLU A 373 -28.05 11.04 8.92
C GLU A 373 -26.62 10.66 8.53
N ILE A 374 -25.62 11.21 9.24
CA ILE A 374 -24.20 10.85 9.06
C ILE A 374 -23.97 9.37 9.37
N LYS A 375 -24.56 8.84 10.45
CA LYS A 375 -24.53 7.40 10.75
C LYS A 375 -25.29 6.57 9.71
N GLY A 376 -26.34 7.10 9.12
CA GLY A 376 -27.06 6.47 8.01
C GLY A 376 -26.14 6.17 6.82
N LEU A 377 -25.09 6.97 6.60
CA LEU A 377 -24.11 6.72 5.54
C LEU A 377 -23.27 5.47 5.76
N HIS A 378 -23.15 4.98 7.01
CA HIS A 378 -22.45 3.72 7.31
C HIS A 378 -23.07 2.56 6.58
N ALA A 379 -24.39 2.58 6.34
CA ALA A 379 -25.09 1.50 5.66
C ALA A 379 -24.67 1.30 4.18
N ALA A 380 -23.87 2.21 3.61
CA ALA A 380 -23.35 2.13 2.24
C ALA A 380 -21.83 1.88 2.19
N PRO A 381 -21.37 0.64 1.93
CA PRO A 381 -19.94 0.34 1.85
C PRO A 381 -19.30 0.75 0.51
N ILE A 382 -20.12 0.87 -0.53
CA ILE A 382 -19.70 1.28 -1.88
C ILE A 382 -20.44 2.57 -2.24
N TRP A 383 -19.67 3.60 -2.59
CA TRP A 383 -20.16 4.88 -3.07
C TRP A 383 -19.84 5.07 -4.55
N ILE A 384 -20.76 5.65 -5.31
CA ILE A 384 -20.59 5.99 -6.71
C ILE A 384 -20.80 7.49 -6.89
N ASN A 385 -19.74 8.21 -7.25
CA ASN A 385 -19.82 9.61 -7.63
C ASN A 385 -20.00 9.74 -9.15
N THR A 386 -21.11 10.37 -9.54
CA THR A 386 -21.49 10.53 -10.95
C THR A 386 -20.89 11.77 -11.61
N ALA A 387 -20.23 12.65 -10.86
CA ALA A 387 -19.55 13.82 -11.39
C ALA A 387 -18.31 13.39 -12.19
N ARG A 388 -18.34 13.65 -13.50
CA ARG A 388 -17.21 13.34 -14.39
C ARG A 388 -16.04 14.29 -14.15
N GLN A 389 -14.83 13.74 -14.18
CA GLN A 389 -13.58 14.50 -14.11
C GLN A 389 -12.78 14.35 -15.41
N PRO A 390 -11.96 15.33 -15.79
CA PRO A 390 -11.00 15.15 -16.87
C PRO A 390 -10.02 14.02 -16.56
N ARG A 391 -9.74 13.16 -17.55
CA ARG A 391 -8.86 12.00 -17.38
C ARG A 391 -7.39 12.38 -17.20
N ASP A 392 -6.98 13.51 -17.74
CA ASP A 392 -5.61 14.04 -17.68
C ASP A 392 -5.20 14.52 -16.28
N LEU A 393 -6.16 14.66 -15.36
CA LEU A 393 -5.84 14.92 -13.95
C LEU A 393 -5.09 13.74 -13.32
N PRO A 394 -4.11 13.99 -12.42
CA PRO A 394 -3.51 12.98 -11.56
C PRO A 394 -4.56 12.16 -10.78
N LEU A 395 -4.33 10.86 -10.55
CA LEU A 395 -5.27 10.03 -9.79
C LEU A 395 -5.52 10.58 -8.39
N ALA A 396 -4.48 11.14 -7.77
CA ALA A 396 -4.58 11.75 -6.46
C ALA A 396 -5.50 12.98 -6.46
N GLN A 397 -5.73 13.64 -7.60
CA GLN A 397 -6.71 14.73 -7.71
C GLN A 397 -8.12 14.20 -7.99
N ILE A 398 -8.26 13.19 -8.87
CA ILE A 398 -9.56 12.60 -9.18
C ILE A 398 -10.22 12.00 -7.92
N ARG A 399 -9.44 11.28 -7.09
CA ARG A 399 -9.95 10.65 -5.86
C ARG A 399 -10.39 11.64 -4.78
N GLN A 400 -9.99 12.90 -4.91
CA GLN A 400 -10.29 13.96 -3.95
C GLN A 400 -11.65 14.62 -4.22
N ALA A 401 -12.39 14.15 -5.23
CA ALA A 401 -13.76 14.56 -5.51
C ALA A 401 -14.76 14.09 -4.43
N GLU A 402 -16.01 14.52 -4.59
CA GLU A 402 -17.05 14.30 -3.59
C GLU A 402 -17.28 12.82 -3.25
N ARG A 403 -17.35 12.52 -1.96
CA ARG A 403 -17.49 11.17 -1.40
C ARG A 403 -18.09 11.21 0.00
N GLY A 404 -18.42 10.04 0.55
CA GLY A 404 -18.83 9.90 1.95
C GLY A 404 -17.75 10.35 2.95
N ILE A 405 -18.03 10.19 4.24
CA ILE A 405 -17.19 10.70 5.36
C ILE A 405 -15.86 9.94 5.60
N GLY A 406 -15.45 9.06 4.68
CA GLY A 406 -14.22 8.28 4.76
C GLY A 406 -14.36 6.92 5.46
N ASP A 407 -15.55 6.59 5.97
CA ASP A 407 -15.80 5.35 6.75
C ASP A 407 -16.05 4.12 5.87
N HIS A 408 -16.25 4.33 4.58
CA HIS A 408 -16.63 3.31 3.62
C HIS A 408 -15.40 2.67 2.94
N PRO A 409 -15.47 1.36 2.63
CA PRO A 409 -14.43 0.65 1.88
C PRO A 409 -14.07 1.27 0.53
N LEU A 410 -15.06 1.60 -0.31
CA LEU A 410 -14.84 1.89 -1.74
C LEU A 410 -15.65 3.10 -2.23
N THR A 411 -15.00 3.98 -2.99
CA THR A 411 -15.67 4.96 -3.86
C THR A 411 -15.27 4.77 -5.31
N LEU A 412 -16.24 4.80 -6.21
CA LEU A 412 -16.04 4.89 -7.65
C LEU A 412 -16.20 6.34 -8.10
N PHE A 413 -15.24 6.79 -8.91
CA PHE A 413 -15.28 8.04 -9.65
C PHE A 413 -15.24 7.72 -11.15
N PHE A 414 -15.76 8.63 -11.96
CA PHE A 414 -15.73 8.49 -13.41
C PHE A 414 -14.97 9.64 -14.05
N THR A 415 -14.20 9.32 -15.08
CA THR A 415 -13.72 10.32 -16.02
C THR A 415 -14.61 10.32 -17.26
N ASP A 416 -14.23 11.11 -18.26
CA ASP A 416 -14.88 11.05 -19.57
C ASP A 416 -14.71 9.68 -20.26
N GLU A 417 -13.67 8.91 -19.90
CA GLU A 417 -13.29 7.67 -20.60
C GLU A 417 -13.07 6.45 -19.69
N THR A 418 -12.96 6.62 -18.37
CA THR A 418 -12.48 5.58 -17.45
C THR A 418 -13.26 5.57 -16.13
N ALA A 419 -13.11 4.48 -15.37
CA ALA A 419 -13.56 4.38 -13.99
C ALA A 419 -12.36 4.34 -13.05
N VAL A 420 -12.45 5.05 -11.93
CA VAL A 420 -11.41 5.17 -10.91
C VAL A 420 -11.94 4.62 -9.60
N PHE A 421 -11.18 3.72 -8.97
CA PHE A 421 -11.55 3.02 -7.75
C PHE A 421 -10.68 3.51 -6.60
N ASP A 422 -11.27 4.24 -5.64
CA ASP A 422 -10.61 4.71 -4.43
C ASP A 422 -10.91 3.75 -3.27
N LEU A 423 -9.90 2.98 -2.88
CA LEU A 423 -9.97 1.77 -2.06
C LEU A 423 -9.28 2.01 -0.71
N SER A 424 -10.01 1.89 0.40
CA SER A 424 -9.41 2.00 1.73
C SER A 424 -8.45 0.85 2.02
N HIS A 425 -7.22 1.19 2.43
CA HIS A 425 -6.16 0.21 2.70
C HIS A 425 -6.46 -0.67 3.92
N ILE A 426 -7.46 -0.32 4.73
CA ILE A 426 -7.97 -1.16 5.82
C ILE A 426 -8.72 -2.38 5.29
N PHE A 427 -9.38 -2.25 4.13
CA PHE A 427 -10.16 -3.33 3.50
C PHE A 427 -9.43 -3.99 2.33
N PHE A 428 -8.51 -3.28 1.68
CA PHE A 428 -7.82 -3.74 0.48
C PHE A 428 -6.31 -3.57 0.61
N ASP A 429 -5.53 -4.57 0.24
CA ASP A 429 -4.16 -4.31 -0.21
C ASP A 429 -4.14 -3.94 -1.70
N GLY A 430 -2.97 -3.53 -2.18
CA GLY A 430 -2.80 -3.12 -3.57
C GLY A 430 -3.18 -4.22 -4.57
N ALA A 431 -2.77 -5.46 -4.32
CA ALA A 431 -2.96 -6.58 -5.24
C ALA A 431 -4.44 -7.01 -5.35
N TRP A 432 -5.16 -7.07 -4.23
CA TRP A 432 -6.58 -7.34 -4.22
C TRP A 432 -7.40 -6.16 -4.74
N GLY A 433 -7.01 -4.93 -4.40
CA GLY A 433 -7.64 -3.72 -4.92
C GLY A 433 -7.66 -3.65 -6.44
N VAL A 434 -6.49 -3.87 -7.09
CA VAL A 434 -6.42 -3.88 -8.57
C VAL A 434 -7.20 -5.06 -9.17
N SER A 435 -7.17 -6.24 -8.53
CA SER A 435 -7.94 -7.40 -8.98
C SER A 435 -9.45 -7.14 -8.92
N LEU A 436 -9.93 -6.53 -7.84
CA LEU A 436 -11.35 -6.21 -7.68
C LEU A 436 -11.83 -5.16 -8.68
N ALA A 437 -11.02 -4.14 -8.98
CA ALA A 437 -11.34 -3.14 -9.99
C ALA A 437 -11.58 -3.76 -11.37
N GLU A 438 -10.76 -4.74 -11.76
CA GLU A 438 -10.95 -5.50 -13.00
C GLU A 438 -12.21 -6.36 -12.98
N ILE A 439 -12.46 -7.07 -11.88
CA ILE A 439 -13.68 -7.88 -11.68
C ILE A 439 -14.93 -7.01 -11.82
N MET A 440 -14.96 -5.89 -11.12
CA MET A 440 -16.10 -4.96 -11.15
C MET A 440 -16.27 -4.33 -12.53
N THR A 441 -15.18 -4.03 -13.24
CA THR A 441 -15.24 -3.52 -14.63
C THR A 441 -15.84 -4.57 -15.56
N GLY A 442 -15.44 -5.84 -15.42
CA GLY A 442 -16.01 -6.96 -16.16
C GLY A 442 -17.50 -7.17 -15.89
N GLU A 443 -17.91 -7.10 -14.63
CA GLU A 443 -19.31 -7.24 -14.25
C GLU A 443 -20.16 -6.06 -14.74
N ALA A 444 -19.62 -4.84 -14.71
CA ALA A 444 -20.30 -3.66 -15.28
C ALA A 444 -20.52 -3.83 -16.79
N LEU A 445 -19.57 -4.41 -17.51
CA LEU A 445 -19.72 -4.73 -18.93
C LEU A 445 -20.79 -5.79 -19.19
N ALA A 446 -20.91 -6.81 -18.33
CA ALA A 446 -21.98 -7.80 -18.45
C ALA A 446 -23.36 -7.14 -18.27
N TRP A 447 -23.51 -6.24 -17.29
CA TRP A 447 -24.75 -5.47 -17.10
C TRP A 447 -25.03 -4.54 -18.28
N ALA A 448 -24.01 -3.87 -18.81
CA ALA A 448 -24.15 -3.02 -19.97
C ALA A 448 -24.66 -3.78 -21.20
N GLY A 449 -24.12 -4.97 -21.46
CA GLY A 449 -24.59 -5.85 -22.55
C GLY A 449 -26.06 -6.23 -22.38
N TYR A 450 -26.50 -6.54 -21.16
CA TYR A 450 -27.90 -6.83 -20.86
C TYR A 450 -28.80 -5.59 -21.03
N LEU A 451 -28.43 -4.45 -20.42
CA LEU A 451 -29.22 -3.22 -20.45
C LEU A 451 -29.41 -2.67 -21.87
N HIS A 452 -28.43 -2.85 -22.74
CA HIS A 452 -28.52 -2.47 -24.15
C HIS A 452 -29.66 -3.19 -24.90
N THR A 453 -30.09 -4.37 -24.44
CA THR A 453 -31.20 -5.13 -25.04
C THR A 453 -32.58 -4.68 -24.58
N LEU A 454 -32.65 -3.81 -23.57
CA LEU A 454 -33.90 -3.37 -22.95
C LEU A 454 -34.46 -2.09 -23.61
N PRO A 455 -35.78 -1.86 -23.55
CA PRO A 455 -36.37 -0.58 -23.96
C PRO A 455 -35.85 0.58 -23.08
N PRO A 456 -36.02 1.85 -23.48
CA PRO A 456 -35.62 3.01 -22.69
C PRO A 456 -36.11 2.97 -21.24
N ALA A 457 -35.27 3.45 -20.32
CA ALA A 457 -35.58 3.43 -18.89
C ALA A 457 -36.81 4.30 -18.59
N GLN A 458 -37.72 3.77 -17.77
CA GLN A 458 -38.90 4.48 -17.29
C GLN A 458 -38.71 4.88 -15.84
N SER A 459 -39.12 6.10 -15.48
CA SER A 459 -39.05 6.58 -14.09
C SER A 459 -39.94 5.76 -13.17
N GLY A 460 -39.39 5.30 -12.05
CA GLY A 460 -40.18 4.71 -10.97
C GLY A 460 -41.02 5.76 -10.23
N LYS A 461 -42.03 5.31 -9.50
CA LYS A 461 -42.83 6.15 -8.59
C LYS A 461 -42.05 6.55 -7.33
N THR A 462 -41.09 5.73 -6.93
CA THR A 462 -40.31 5.91 -5.71
C THR A 462 -38.84 6.14 -6.04
N ARG A 463 -38.32 7.25 -5.51
CA ARG A 463 -36.90 7.62 -5.56
C ARG A 463 -36.18 7.02 -4.34
N PRO A 464 -34.88 6.69 -4.43
CA PRO A 464 -34.08 6.30 -3.27
C PRO A 464 -34.11 7.35 -2.14
N TYR A 465 -33.89 6.89 -0.92
CA TYR A 465 -33.76 7.77 0.23
C TYR A 465 -32.60 8.75 0.03
N SER A 466 -32.82 10.02 0.35
CA SER A 466 -31.80 11.06 0.24
C SER A 466 -31.62 11.73 1.61
N PRO A 467 -30.53 11.42 2.33
CA PRO A 467 -30.26 12.01 3.64
C PRO A 467 -30.07 13.52 3.54
N THR A 468 -30.39 14.23 4.62
CA THR A 468 -30.28 15.70 4.68
C THR A 468 -29.23 16.10 5.71
N PHE A 469 -28.14 16.72 5.24
CA PHE A 469 -27.05 17.18 6.09
C PHE A 469 -27.15 18.70 6.20
N GLU A 470 -27.79 19.21 7.24
CA GLU A 470 -27.78 20.64 7.52
C GLU A 470 -26.80 20.90 8.67
N PHE A 471 -25.65 21.49 8.33
CA PHE A 471 -24.71 21.96 9.34
C PHE A 471 -25.12 23.36 9.78
N THR A 472 -25.19 23.58 11.09
CA THR A 472 -25.27 24.91 11.66
C THR A 472 -23.96 25.67 11.41
N ALA A 473 -24.00 27.00 11.35
CA ALA A 473 -22.80 27.82 11.21
C ALA A 473 -21.75 27.58 12.31
N GLN A 474 -22.17 27.09 13.49
CA GLN A 474 -21.24 26.71 14.56
C GLN A 474 -20.54 25.38 14.25
N GLU A 475 -21.25 24.41 13.67
CA GLU A 475 -20.68 23.11 13.27
C GLU A 475 -19.73 23.27 12.08
N GLU A 476 -20.09 24.07 11.08
CA GLU A 476 -19.21 24.39 9.95
C GLU A 476 -17.89 25.01 10.44
N LYS A 477 -17.97 25.98 11.36
CA LYS A 477 -16.79 26.57 11.99
C LYS A 477 -15.95 25.56 12.78
N ARG A 478 -16.56 24.53 13.36
CA ARG A 478 -15.82 23.45 14.05
C ARG A 478 -15.11 22.55 13.04
N ILE A 479 -15.79 22.17 11.96
CA ILE A 479 -15.23 21.38 10.85
C ILE A 479 -14.05 22.12 10.21
N GLN A 480 -14.19 23.42 9.95
CA GLN A 480 -13.12 24.25 9.36
C GLN A 480 -11.92 24.46 10.29
N LYS A 481 -12.10 24.39 11.61
CA LYS A 481 -11.03 24.54 12.60
C LYS A 481 -10.35 23.21 12.97
N ALA A 482 -10.91 22.10 12.53
CA ALA A 482 -10.37 20.78 12.81
C ALA A 482 -9.00 20.60 12.16
N GLU A 483 -8.16 19.73 12.72
CA GLU A 483 -6.86 19.45 12.12
C GLU A 483 -7.06 18.75 10.76
N PRO A 484 -6.61 19.37 9.65
CA PRO A 484 -6.73 18.74 8.34
C PRO A 484 -5.69 17.62 8.20
N ILE A 485 -6.02 16.64 7.38
CA ILE A 485 -5.07 15.64 6.92
C ILE A 485 -3.95 16.32 6.14
N THR A 486 -2.73 15.78 6.24
CA THR A 486 -1.54 16.28 5.54
C THR A 486 -1.84 16.46 4.04
N PRO A 487 -1.70 17.69 3.50
CA PRO A 487 -1.86 17.93 2.07
C PRO A 487 -0.86 17.12 1.24
N GLU A 488 -1.29 16.72 0.04
CA GLU A 488 -0.46 15.93 -0.88
C GLU A 488 -0.29 16.64 -2.22
N ALA A 489 0.91 16.56 -2.78
CA ALA A 489 1.18 16.79 -4.19
C ALA A 489 1.40 15.44 -4.88
N SER A 490 1.13 15.35 -6.18
CA SER A 490 1.14 14.08 -6.91
C SER A 490 1.72 14.22 -8.31
N ALA A 491 2.54 13.26 -8.69
CA ALA A 491 3.12 13.19 -10.03
C ALA A 491 2.96 11.81 -10.63
N GLU A 492 2.93 11.75 -11.95
CA GLU A 492 2.86 10.49 -12.69
C GLU A 492 3.76 10.52 -13.92
N THR A 493 4.31 9.37 -14.31
CA THR A 493 5.12 9.25 -15.51
C THR A 493 5.05 7.86 -16.12
N THR A 494 5.13 7.81 -17.45
CA THR A 494 5.27 6.59 -18.25
C THR A 494 6.64 6.49 -18.92
N ALA A 495 7.55 7.41 -18.58
CA ALA A 495 8.82 7.58 -19.30
C ALA A 495 9.86 6.49 -19.02
N VAL A 496 9.63 5.60 -18.06
CA VAL A 496 10.55 4.50 -17.73
C VAL A 496 10.60 3.48 -18.87
N ASN A 497 11.80 3.21 -19.37
CA ASN A 497 12.03 2.27 -20.47
C ASN A 497 12.12 0.82 -19.96
N LEU A 498 10.97 0.23 -19.66
CA LEU A 498 10.87 -1.17 -19.22
C LEU A 498 11.55 -2.16 -20.19
N PRO A 499 11.39 -2.05 -21.53
CA PRO A 499 12.10 -2.95 -22.46
C PRO A 499 13.62 -2.95 -22.26
N ALA A 500 14.25 -1.79 -22.04
CA ALA A 500 15.68 -1.72 -21.76
C ALA A 500 16.07 -2.39 -20.43
N ILE A 501 15.23 -2.24 -19.39
CA ILE A 501 15.43 -2.93 -18.10
C ILE A 501 15.37 -4.45 -18.29
N LEU A 502 14.39 -4.95 -19.05
CA LEU A 502 14.24 -6.38 -19.32
C LEU A 502 15.42 -6.94 -20.13
N GLN A 503 15.91 -6.20 -21.12
CA GLN A 503 17.11 -6.57 -21.89
C GLN A 503 18.36 -6.60 -21.00
N LEU A 504 18.54 -5.60 -20.13
CA LEU A 504 19.65 -5.59 -19.17
C LEU A 504 19.60 -6.81 -18.25
N ARG A 505 18.42 -7.19 -17.76
CA ARG A 505 18.26 -8.40 -16.92
C ARG A 505 18.62 -9.69 -17.65
N GLN A 506 18.31 -9.78 -18.95
CA GLN A 506 18.74 -10.92 -19.77
C GLN A 506 20.27 -10.95 -19.90
N LEU A 507 20.89 -9.79 -20.12
CA LEU A 507 22.35 -9.67 -20.22
C LEU A 507 23.05 -10.02 -18.89
N PHE A 508 22.52 -9.56 -17.76
CA PHE A 508 23.01 -9.95 -16.43
C PHE A 508 23.01 -11.47 -16.25
N LYS A 509 21.91 -12.13 -16.59
CA LYS A 509 21.79 -13.59 -16.50
C LYS A 509 22.80 -14.31 -17.41
N GLN A 510 23.09 -13.77 -18.59
CA GLN A 510 24.11 -14.31 -19.48
C GLN A 510 25.53 -14.11 -18.94
N ARG A 511 25.77 -13.02 -18.20
CA ARG A 511 27.10 -12.68 -17.66
C ARG A 511 27.44 -13.46 -16.40
N SER A 512 26.49 -13.65 -15.49
CA SER A 512 26.69 -14.39 -14.25
C SER A 512 25.36 -14.86 -13.65
N ASP A 513 25.33 -16.11 -13.17
CA ASP A 513 24.20 -16.65 -12.42
C ASP A 513 23.97 -15.95 -11.07
N LEU A 514 24.96 -15.20 -10.56
CA LEU A 514 24.86 -14.44 -9.31
C LEU A 514 24.18 -13.08 -9.51
N LEU A 515 24.10 -12.56 -10.74
CA LEU A 515 23.47 -11.27 -11.05
C LEU A 515 21.95 -11.41 -11.23
N ARG A 516 21.24 -11.81 -10.18
CA ARG A 516 19.78 -12.07 -10.20
C ARG A 516 18.94 -10.87 -9.77
N LEU A 517 19.18 -9.70 -10.37
CA LEU A 517 18.39 -8.51 -10.07
C LEU A 517 17.01 -8.56 -10.76
N THR A 518 15.95 -8.35 -9.98
CA THR A 518 14.60 -8.14 -10.48
C THR A 518 14.40 -6.70 -10.95
N VAL A 519 13.31 -6.44 -11.67
CA VAL A 519 12.91 -5.06 -12.03
C VAL A 519 12.76 -4.21 -10.76
N ASN A 520 12.12 -4.76 -9.72
CA ASN A 520 11.92 -4.04 -8.47
C ASN A 520 13.23 -3.70 -7.76
N ASP A 521 14.24 -4.58 -7.83
CA ASP A 521 15.54 -4.33 -7.20
C ASP A 521 16.26 -3.16 -7.88
N LEU A 522 16.18 -3.07 -9.22
CA LEU A 522 16.73 -1.95 -9.98
C LEU A 522 16.00 -0.64 -9.69
N LEU A 523 14.68 -0.67 -9.54
CA LEU A 523 13.89 0.51 -9.21
C LEU A 523 14.23 1.05 -7.81
N VAL A 524 14.34 0.16 -6.81
CA VAL A 524 14.69 0.51 -5.43
C VAL A 524 16.14 1.00 -5.31
N LEU A 525 17.08 0.31 -5.97
CA LEU A 525 18.47 0.74 -6.04
C LEU A 525 18.58 2.14 -6.64
N TYR A 526 17.93 2.35 -7.79
CA TYR A 526 18.00 3.65 -8.45
C TYR A 526 17.26 4.73 -7.67
N ARG A 527 16.21 4.40 -6.91
CA ARG A 527 15.55 5.36 -6.01
C ARG A 527 16.52 5.92 -4.98
N ALA A 528 17.36 5.07 -4.38
CA ALA A 528 18.40 5.54 -3.46
C ALA A 528 19.44 6.41 -4.19
N ILE A 529 19.90 6.00 -5.38
CA ILE A 529 20.83 6.80 -6.20
C ILE A 529 20.22 8.16 -6.52
N HIS A 530 18.96 8.19 -6.90
CA HIS A 530 18.24 9.41 -7.24
C HIS A 530 18.13 10.37 -6.05
N ALA A 531 17.95 9.85 -4.83
CA ALA A 531 17.89 10.69 -3.62
C ALA A 531 19.16 11.55 -3.44
N VAL A 532 20.33 11.00 -3.79
CA VAL A 532 21.63 11.66 -3.60
C VAL A 532 22.18 12.34 -4.87
N THR A 533 21.51 12.14 -6.02
CA THR A 533 21.96 12.67 -7.33
C THR A 533 20.92 13.54 -8.03
N TYR A 534 19.77 13.77 -7.41
CA TYR A 534 18.74 14.63 -7.96
C TYR A 534 19.28 16.05 -8.15
N HIS A 535 19.03 16.60 -9.33
CA HIS A 535 19.29 17.99 -9.63
C HIS A 535 17.97 18.60 -10.15
N PRO A 536 17.40 19.58 -9.44
CA PRO A 536 16.14 20.22 -9.81
C PRO A 536 16.30 21.09 -11.08
N ASP A 537 15.20 21.35 -11.78
CA ASP A 537 15.19 22.36 -12.86
C ASP A 537 15.60 23.74 -12.31
N ILE A 538 16.56 24.39 -12.97
CA ILE A 538 17.04 25.74 -12.61
C ILE A 538 15.90 26.77 -12.58
N LYS A 539 14.87 26.61 -13.42
CA LYS A 539 13.69 27.47 -13.43
C LYS A 539 12.89 27.33 -12.14
N LEU A 540 12.75 26.11 -11.63
CA LEU A 540 12.07 25.81 -10.38
C LEU A 540 12.79 26.45 -9.20
N ILE A 541 14.12 26.30 -9.15
CA ILE A 541 14.97 26.95 -8.14
C ILE A 541 14.84 28.48 -8.19
N THR A 542 14.90 29.07 -9.38
CA THR A 542 14.77 30.52 -9.56
C THR A 542 13.41 31.01 -9.07
N GLN A 543 12.33 30.28 -9.36
CA GLN A 543 10.98 30.60 -8.90
C GLN A 543 10.88 30.54 -7.37
N LEU A 544 11.42 29.48 -6.74
CA LEU A 544 11.44 29.33 -5.29
C LEU A 544 12.26 30.42 -4.60
N GLN A 545 13.44 30.75 -5.11
CA GLN A 545 14.25 31.87 -4.62
C GLN A 545 13.51 33.22 -4.77
N GLY A 546 12.72 33.38 -5.83
CA GLY A 546 11.85 34.53 -6.01
C GLY A 546 10.76 34.64 -4.93
N LEU A 547 10.15 33.51 -4.55
CA LEU A 547 9.18 33.45 -3.45
C LEU A 547 9.85 33.62 -2.08
N GLN A 548 11.08 33.17 -1.90
CA GLN A 548 11.82 33.30 -0.65
C GLN A 548 12.05 34.77 -0.26
N LYS A 549 12.14 35.67 -1.25
CA LYS A 549 12.30 37.12 -1.03
C LYS A 549 11.06 37.83 -0.50
N LYS A 550 9.89 37.19 -0.54
CA LYS A 550 8.62 37.78 -0.06
C LYS A 550 8.28 37.23 1.31
N GLN A 551 7.96 38.10 2.27
CA GLN A 551 7.67 37.70 3.65
C GLN A 551 6.55 36.65 3.74
N ALA A 552 5.47 36.81 2.98
CA ALA A 552 4.33 35.90 3.01
C ALA A 552 4.62 34.48 2.49
N THR A 553 5.66 34.30 1.67
CA THR A 553 5.98 33.00 1.05
C THR A 553 7.37 32.47 1.43
N CYS A 554 8.09 33.20 2.29
CA CYS A 554 9.47 32.90 2.67
C CYS A 554 9.61 31.52 3.32
N GLU A 555 8.74 31.20 4.28
CA GLU A 555 8.74 29.93 4.99
C GLU A 555 8.50 28.75 4.04
N ALA A 556 7.44 28.84 3.21
CA ALA A 556 7.10 27.80 2.24
C ALA A 556 8.21 27.56 1.21
N ALA A 557 8.79 28.65 0.68
CA ALA A 557 9.89 28.58 -0.28
C ALA A 557 11.17 28.01 0.34
N THR A 558 11.48 28.38 1.59
CA THR A 558 12.64 27.85 2.32
C THR A 558 12.46 26.36 2.58
N ALA A 559 11.29 25.92 3.05
CA ALA A 559 10.99 24.50 3.24
C ALA A 559 11.11 23.70 1.93
N ALA A 560 10.68 24.27 0.80
CA ALA A 560 10.80 23.65 -0.51
C ALA A 560 12.28 23.51 -0.95
N LEU A 561 13.07 24.58 -0.80
CA LEU A 561 14.51 24.55 -1.11
C LEU A 561 15.25 23.54 -0.23
N THR A 562 14.99 23.54 1.08
CA THR A 562 15.56 22.54 2.00
C THR A 562 15.20 21.11 1.60
N ALA A 563 13.94 20.87 1.20
CA ALA A 563 13.49 19.54 0.77
C ALA A 563 14.10 19.10 -0.57
N ILE A 564 14.53 20.04 -1.41
CA ILE A 564 15.23 19.79 -2.67
C ILE A 564 16.72 19.52 -2.43
N ASP A 565 17.32 20.22 -1.47
CA ASP A 565 18.74 20.08 -1.10
C ASP A 565 19.01 18.87 -0.20
N ASP A 566 17.96 18.26 0.37
CA ASP A 566 18.05 17.03 1.15
C ASP A 566 18.43 15.84 0.26
N ASN A 567 19.73 15.54 0.28
CA ASN A 567 20.33 14.42 -0.44
C ASN A 567 20.44 13.15 0.44
N SER A 568 19.59 12.99 1.46
CA SER A 568 19.64 11.81 2.31
C SER A 568 19.10 10.57 1.59
N ASN A 569 19.75 9.43 1.82
CA ASN A 569 19.28 8.13 1.36
C ASN A 569 18.22 7.59 2.34
N PRO A 570 16.93 7.53 1.95
CA PRO A 570 15.86 7.24 2.88
C PRO A 570 15.71 5.74 3.14
N ALA A 571 15.21 5.39 4.32
CA ALA A 571 14.69 4.05 4.58
C ALA A 571 13.35 3.86 3.83
N ILE A 572 13.29 2.85 2.97
CA ILE A 572 12.13 2.54 2.13
C ILE A 572 11.37 1.37 2.71
N LEU A 573 10.08 1.53 2.95
CA LEU A 573 9.17 0.44 3.26
C LEU A 573 8.66 -0.20 1.97
N ILE A 574 8.97 -1.49 1.81
CA ILE A 574 8.57 -2.33 0.70
C ILE A 574 7.49 -3.29 1.21
N PRO A 575 6.24 -3.22 0.72
CA PRO A 575 5.23 -4.22 1.02
C PRO A 575 5.59 -5.54 0.34
N VAL A 576 5.71 -6.62 1.12
CA VAL A 576 6.01 -7.97 0.61
C VAL A 576 4.76 -8.84 0.71
N ASP A 577 4.37 -9.50 -0.39
CA ASP A 577 3.18 -10.36 -0.46
C ASP A 577 3.32 -11.61 0.43
N ALA A 578 2.64 -11.58 1.57
CA ALA A 578 2.58 -12.68 2.55
C ALA A 578 1.43 -13.65 2.26
N SER A 579 0.46 -13.24 1.43
CA SER A 579 -0.81 -13.96 1.27
C SER A 579 -0.65 -15.32 0.60
N ARG A 580 0.49 -15.58 -0.08
CA ARG A 580 0.77 -16.86 -0.75
C ARG A 580 0.91 -18.02 0.24
N SER A 581 1.51 -17.80 1.41
CA SER A 581 1.66 -18.82 2.45
C SER A 581 0.49 -18.79 3.43
N ASN A 582 0.08 -17.59 3.86
CA ASN A 582 -1.07 -17.39 4.72
C ASN A 582 -1.91 -16.20 4.23
N PRO A 583 -3.06 -16.44 3.58
CA PRO A 583 -3.91 -15.37 3.06
C PRO A 583 -4.31 -14.33 4.11
N GLY A 584 -4.41 -14.70 5.39
CA GLY A 584 -4.76 -13.75 6.45
C GLY A 584 -3.66 -12.74 6.80
N ASP A 585 -2.40 -13.01 6.43
CA ASP A 585 -1.29 -12.09 6.71
C ASP A 585 -1.15 -10.99 5.65
N ARG A 586 -1.73 -11.17 4.45
CA ARG A 586 -1.74 -10.23 3.31
C ARG A 586 -0.38 -9.66 2.90
N LEU A 587 0.17 -8.74 3.70
CA LEU A 587 1.41 -8.03 3.46
C LEU A 587 2.30 -8.02 4.70
N PHE A 588 3.58 -8.31 4.51
CA PHE A 588 4.61 -8.01 5.51
C PHE A 588 5.40 -6.77 5.09
N PRO A 589 5.51 -5.75 5.97
CA PRO A 589 6.38 -4.61 5.70
C PRO A 589 7.86 -5.01 5.83
N LEU A 590 8.65 -4.58 4.86
CA LEU A 590 10.11 -4.62 4.90
C LEU A 590 10.64 -3.19 4.83
N ALA A 591 11.14 -2.67 5.95
CA ALA A 591 11.94 -1.45 5.93
C ALA A 591 13.37 -1.78 5.47
N PHE A 592 13.87 -1.05 4.46
CA PHE A 592 15.16 -1.30 3.84
C PHE A 592 15.84 0.00 3.43
N THR A 593 17.09 0.17 3.85
CA THR A 593 17.96 1.26 3.37
C THR A 593 19.00 0.66 2.43
N VAL A 594 19.12 1.22 1.22
CA VAL A 594 20.12 0.76 0.25
C VAL A 594 21.51 1.14 0.78
N PRO A 595 22.48 0.23 0.91
CA PRO A 595 23.80 0.54 1.45
C PRO A 595 24.70 1.22 0.39
N LEU A 596 24.32 2.42 -0.05
CA LEU A 596 25.02 3.11 -1.15
C LEU A 596 26.45 3.50 -0.82
N ALA A 597 26.69 3.96 0.42
CA ALA A 597 28.01 4.41 0.86
C ALA A 597 28.95 3.22 1.05
N GLU A 598 28.45 2.13 1.61
CA GLU A 598 29.21 0.91 1.89
C GLU A 598 29.60 0.17 0.61
N LEU A 599 28.75 0.23 -0.43
CA LEU A 599 29.04 -0.39 -1.72
C LEU A 599 29.89 0.50 -2.65
N ASP A 600 30.15 1.76 -2.27
CA ASP A 600 30.80 2.80 -3.08
C ASP A 600 30.34 2.83 -4.55
N LEU A 601 29.04 2.54 -4.79
CA LEU A 601 28.53 2.27 -6.13
C LEU A 601 28.66 3.48 -7.04
N LEU A 602 28.49 4.70 -6.52
CA LEU A 602 28.47 5.91 -7.33
C LEU A 602 29.86 6.30 -7.84
N ASN A 603 30.88 6.25 -6.98
CA ASN A 603 32.24 6.58 -7.37
C ASN A 603 32.80 5.50 -8.31
N THR A 604 32.59 4.23 -7.95
CA THR A 604 32.96 3.08 -8.78
C THR A 604 32.30 3.15 -10.16
N HIS A 605 31.00 3.47 -10.23
CA HIS A 605 30.28 3.58 -11.50
C HIS A 605 30.87 4.69 -12.39
N LYS A 606 31.09 5.89 -11.85
CA LYS A 606 31.67 7.03 -12.61
C LYS A 606 33.09 6.72 -13.08
N HIS A 607 33.91 6.15 -12.21
CA HIS A 607 35.30 5.82 -12.53
C HIS A 607 35.35 4.74 -13.62
N LEU A 608 34.53 3.69 -13.49
CA LEU A 608 34.45 2.62 -14.48
C LEU A 608 34.00 3.12 -15.85
N LEU A 609 32.97 3.96 -15.93
CA LEU A 609 32.57 4.55 -17.22
C LEU A 609 33.69 5.37 -17.85
N THR A 610 34.46 6.10 -17.04
CA THR A 610 35.62 6.86 -17.52
C THR A 610 36.69 5.93 -18.06
N LEU A 611 37.04 4.85 -17.35
CA LEU A 611 38.04 3.88 -17.80
C LEU A 611 37.61 3.15 -19.08
N LEU A 612 36.33 2.76 -19.18
CA LEU A 612 35.76 2.12 -20.36
C LEU A 612 35.78 3.05 -21.58
N ALA A 613 35.49 4.34 -21.39
CA ALA A 613 35.52 5.33 -22.48
C ALA A 613 36.92 5.54 -23.08
N HIS A 614 37.98 5.34 -22.28
CA HIS A 614 39.38 5.51 -22.70
C HIS A 614 40.10 4.18 -22.99
N GLY A 615 39.41 3.04 -22.87
CA GLY A 615 39.96 1.72 -23.17
C GLY A 615 41.07 1.26 -22.22
N HIS A 616 41.04 1.68 -20.95
CA HIS A 616 42.06 1.30 -19.98
C HIS A 616 41.94 -0.18 -19.57
N PRO A 617 43.07 -0.91 -19.45
CA PRO A 617 43.05 -2.32 -19.03
C PRO A 617 42.50 -2.52 -17.61
N GLU A 618 42.67 -1.53 -16.74
CA GLU A 618 42.14 -1.53 -15.36
C GLU A 618 40.60 -1.56 -15.30
N ALA A 619 39.92 -1.21 -16.42
CA ALA A 619 38.47 -1.25 -16.51
C ALA A 619 37.91 -2.67 -16.28
N GLU A 620 38.63 -3.72 -16.64
CA GLU A 620 38.13 -5.10 -16.48
C GLU A 620 38.04 -5.50 -15.01
N GLN A 621 39.05 -5.14 -14.21
CA GLN A 621 39.06 -5.44 -12.78
C GLN A 621 37.95 -4.67 -12.06
N LEU A 622 37.82 -3.37 -12.34
CA LEU A 622 36.79 -2.53 -11.75
C LEU A 622 35.37 -2.92 -12.21
N GLN A 623 35.22 -3.40 -13.45
CA GLN A 623 33.95 -3.97 -13.94
C GLN A 623 33.54 -5.19 -13.13
N LYS A 624 34.47 -6.12 -12.85
CA LYS A 624 34.19 -7.32 -12.04
C LYS A 624 33.79 -6.95 -10.62
N GLU A 625 34.49 -6.00 -10.01
CA GLU A 625 34.17 -5.49 -8.68
C GLU A 625 32.76 -4.85 -8.65
N TYR A 626 32.48 -3.96 -9.59
CA TYR A 626 31.19 -3.28 -9.68
C TYR A 626 30.02 -4.25 -9.87
N LEU A 627 30.15 -5.22 -10.78
CA LEU A 627 29.15 -6.27 -10.98
C LEU A 627 29.04 -7.19 -9.76
N GLY A 628 30.15 -7.46 -9.06
CA GLY A 628 30.16 -8.19 -7.79
C GLY A 628 29.34 -7.47 -6.71
N ASN A 629 29.50 -6.16 -6.57
CA ASN A 629 28.74 -5.34 -5.63
C ASN A 629 27.24 -5.31 -5.98
N LEU A 630 26.89 -5.25 -7.26
CA LEU A 630 25.49 -5.35 -7.72
C LEU A 630 24.88 -6.74 -7.42
N ALA A 631 25.63 -7.81 -7.61
CA ALA A 631 25.20 -9.17 -7.25
C ALA A 631 24.99 -9.29 -5.72
N GLY A 632 25.93 -8.77 -4.92
CA GLY A 632 25.82 -8.75 -3.47
C GLY A 632 24.60 -7.96 -2.98
N PHE A 633 24.32 -6.80 -3.58
CA PHE A 633 23.09 -6.05 -3.31
C PHE A 633 21.83 -6.87 -3.59
N GLY A 634 21.77 -7.55 -4.76
CA GLY A 634 20.65 -8.40 -5.12
C GLY A 634 20.41 -9.54 -4.13
N GLU A 635 21.49 -10.18 -3.66
CA GLU A 635 21.42 -11.25 -2.67
C GLU A 635 20.92 -10.75 -1.31
N VAL A 636 21.45 -9.62 -0.82
CA VAL A 636 21.02 -9.00 0.44
C VAL A 636 19.53 -8.67 0.41
N LEU A 637 19.06 -8.02 -0.66
CA LEU A 637 17.66 -7.65 -0.80
C LEU A 637 16.75 -8.89 -0.97
N SER A 638 17.20 -9.91 -1.69
CA SER A 638 16.50 -11.20 -1.80
C SER A 638 16.34 -11.84 -0.42
N ARG A 639 17.42 -11.92 0.35
CA ARG A 639 17.41 -12.49 1.70
C ARG A 639 16.52 -11.70 2.66
N ALA A 640 16.53 -10.37 2.56
CA ALA A 640 15.65 -9.52 3.34
C ALA A 640 14.16 -9.79 3.03
N LYS A 641 13.81 -9.99 1.75
CA LYS A 641 12.45 -10.37 1.34
C LYS A 641 12.06 -11.77 1.82
N GLU A 642 12.99 -12.73 1.82
CA GLU A 642 12.73 -14.07 2.38
C GLU A 642 12.43 -14.02 3.87
N ILE A 643 13.20 -13.23 4.64
CA ILE A 643 12.97 -13.01 6.07
C ILE A 643 11.63 -12.33 6.29
N ALA A 644 11.29 -11.32 5.48
CA ALA A 644 9.99 -10.66 5.53
C ALA A 644 8.84 -11.62 5.22
N ASN A 645 8.94 -12.44 4.17
CA ASN A 645 7.96 -13.47 3.80
C ASN A 645 7.73 -14.51 4.89
N ALA A 646 8.76 -14.81 5.70
CA ALA A 646 8.62 -15.68 6.86
C ALA A 646 7.93 -15.00 8.05
N GLY A 647 7.55 -13.72 7.93
CA GLY A 647 6.99 -12.92 9.03
C GLY A 647 8.03 -12.57 10.10
N GLN A 648 9.32 -12.58 9.74
CA GLN A 648 10.45 -12.44 10.67
C GLN A 648 11.20 -11.11 10.52
N SER A 649 10.67 -10.16 9.73
CA SER A 649 11.27 -8.83 9.62
C SER A 649 11.19 -8.07 10.95
N ALA A 650 12.10 -7.12 11.17
CA ALA A 650 12.07 -6.25 12.35
C ALA A 650 10.73 -5.52 12.46
N SER A 651 10.19 -4.99 11.36
CA SER A 651 8.87 -4.36 11.29
C SER A 651 7.74 -5.28 11.76
N THR A 652 7.70 -6.53 11.28
CA THR A 652 6.70 -7.53 11.72
C THR A 652 6.92 -7.94 13.17
N GLY A 653 8.16 -8.06 13.61
CA GLY A 653 8.54 -8.31 15.00
C GLY A 653 8.03 -7.21 15.94
N SER A 654 8.23 -5.95 15.60
CA SER A 654 7.72 -4.80 16.38
C SER A 654 6.20 -4.80 16.47
N ILE A 655 5.49 -5.08 15.37
CA ILE A 655 4.03 -5.26 15.36
C ILE A 655 3.62 -6.39 16.32
N ARG A 656 4.29 -7.54 16.25
CA ARG A 656 4.08 -8.68 17.18
C ARG A 656 4.36 -8.31 18.63
N MET A 657 5.31 -7.43 18.87
CA MET A 657 5.64 -7.03 20.23
C MET A 657 4.58 -6.12 20.86
N LEU A 658 3.91 -5.29 20.07
CA LEU A 658 2.83 -4.40 20.53
C LEU A 658 1.51 -5.15 20.77
N ALA A 659 1.40 -6.34 20.18
CA ALA A 659 0.21 -7.17 20.29
C ALA A 659 -0.06 -7.53 21.76
N HIS A 660 -1.33 -7.42 22.17
CA HIS A 660 -1.85 -7.54 23.56
C HIS A 660 -1.58 -6.38 24.53
N MET A 661 -0.87 -5.32 24.14
CA MET A 661 -0.80 -4.14 25.00
C MET A 661 -2.14 -3.40 25.05
N PRO A 662 -2.51 -2.78 26.18
CA PRO A 662 -3.64 -1.86 26.22
C PRO A 662 -3.44 -0.72 25.21
N ALA A 663 -4.52 -0.26 24.57
CA ALA A 663 -4.46 0.79 23.54
C ALA A 663 -3.67 2.06 23.95
N PRO A 664 -3.77 2.56 25.21
CA PRO A 664 -2.95 3.70 25.64
C PRO A 664 -1.43 3.44 25.57
N LEU A 665 -1.00 2.21 25.86
CA LEU A 665 0.41 1.82 25.80
C LEU A 665 0.88 1.62 24.36
N GLN A 666 0.02 1.04 23.50
CA GLN A 666 0.29 0.95 22.06
C GLN A 666 0.50 2.35 21.44
N GLN A 667 -0.28 3.34 21.87
CA GLN A 667 -0.14 4.73 21.41
C GLN A 667 1.16 5.38 21.93
N LEU A 668 1.46 5.23 23.23
CA LEU A 668 2.73 5.72 23.78
C LEU A 668 3.90 5.18 22.96
N LEU A 669 3.89 3.87 22.67
CA LEU A 669 4.93 3.22 21.88
C LEU A 669 4.88 3.59 20.39
N ASP A 670 3.73 3.98 19.83
CA ASP A 670 3.61 4.45 18.44
C ASP A 670 4.25 5.84 18.25
N THR A 671 4.15 6.68 19.28
CA THR A 671 4.78 8.00 19.28
C THR A 671 6.30 7.93 19.42
N ILE A 672 6.85 6.83 19.97
CA ILE A 672 8.31 6.72 20.14
C ILE A 672 9.04 6.71 18.77
N PRO A 673 8.66 5.90 17.75
CA PRO A 673 9.23 6.02 16.41
C PRO A 673 9.13 7.43 15.82
N SER A 674 8.01 8.14 15.99
CA SER A 674 7.89 9.52 15.49
C SER A 674 8.77 10.52 16.25
N HIS A 675 9.28 10.18 17.43
CA HIS A 675 10.28 10.97 18.14
C HIS A 675 11.74 10.58 17.82
N PHE A 676 11.98 9.38 17.29
CA PHE A 676 13.33 8.88 16.97
C PHE A 676 13.47 8.40 15.53
N ASP A 677 14.20 9.17 14.72
CA ASP A 677 14.40 8.90 13.28
C ASP A 677 14.90 7.48 13.00
N ILE A 678 15.87 6.98 13.76
CA ILE A 678 16.43 5.64 13.58
C ILE A 678 15.37 4.55 13.79
N LEU A 679 14.52 4.69 14.82
CA LEU A 679 13.48 3.72 15.12
C LEU A 679 12.37 3.76 14.07
N ASN A 680 12.01 4.96 13.60
CA ASN A 680 11.10 5.12 12.48
C ASN A 680 11.65 4.43 11.22
N ASP A 681 12.92 4.65 10.90
CA ASP A 681 13.57 4.12 9.71
C ASP A 681 13.64 2.59 9.75
N MET A 682 13.87 2.00 10.93
CA MET A 682 13.90 0.55 11.11
C MET A 682 12.52 -0.12 11.05
N ILE A 683 11.45 0.57 11.49
CA ILE A 683 10.13 -0.06 11.68
C ILE A 683 9.16 0.32 10.56
N LYS A 684 9.03 1.62 10.27
CA LYS A 684 8.01 2.19 9.38
C LYS A 684 8.58 2.69 8.05
N GLY A 685 9.88 3.03 8.00
CA GLY A 685 10.50 3.74 6.88
C GLY A 685 10.02 5.19 6.76
N ARG A 686 10.70 5.98 5.92
CA ARG A 686 10.30 7.35 5.54
C ARG A 686 9.57 7.40 4.21
N GLU A 687 9.68 6.34 3.42
CA GLU A 687 8.99 6.23 2.14
C GLU A 687 8.29 4.89 2.02
N VAL A 688 7.22 4.84 1.21
CA VAL A 688 6.62 3.58 0.78
C VAL A 688 6.92 3.36 -0.68
N PHE A 689 7.36 2.15 -1.04
CA PHE A 689 7.56 1.75 -2.44
C PHE A 689 6.73 0.51 -2.75
N SER A 690 5.59 0.71 -3.42
CA SER A 690 4.61 -0.33 -3.72
C SER A 690 4.56 -0.62 -5.21
N ASN A 691 4.74 -1.89 -5.56
CA ASN A 691 4.72 -2.36 -6.94
C ASN A 691 3.70 -3.49 -7.08
N VAL A 692 2.63 -3.26 -7.83
CA VAL A 692 1.58 -4.28 -8.08
C VAL A 692 1.93 -5.20 -9.24
N GLY A 693 3.08 -4.98 -9.89
CA GLY A 693 3.61 -5.81 -10.96
C GLY A 693 3.00 -5.54 -12.33
N GLN A 694 3.17 -6.51 -13.22
CA GLN A 694 2.61 -6.49 -14.57
C GLN A 694 1.22 -7.12 -14.55
N VAL A 695 0.25 -6.38 -15.08
CA VAL A 695 -1.12 -6.88 -15.23
C VAL A 695 -1.22 -7.87 -16.40
N ALA A 696 -2.30 -8.65 -16.44
CA ALA A 696 -2.54 -9.58 -17.54
C ALA A 696 -2.66 -8.83 -18.90
N PRO A 697 -2.28 -9.43 -20.04
CA PRO A 697 -2.39 -8.77 -21.36
C PRO A 697 -3.81 -8.37 -21.75
N THR A 698 -4.82 -8.96 -21.14
CA THR A 698 -6.24 -8.64 -21.35
C THR A 698 -6.80 -7.64 -20.34
N SER A 699 -5.98 -7.19 -19.39
CA SER A 699 -6.41 -6.30 -18.33
C SER A 699 -6.67 -4.89 -18.83
N SER A 700 -7.64 -4.22 -18.21
CA SER A 700 -7.98 -2.83 -18.51
C SER A 700 -7.42 -1.80 -17.52
N LEU A 701 -6.58 -2.25 -16.57
CA LEU A 701 -5.88 -1.40 -15.61
C LEU A 701 -4.85 -0.52 -16.32
N THR A 702 -4.87 0.78 -16.04
CA THR A 702 -3.97 1.75 -16.70
C THR A 702 -3.20 2.65 -15.74
N ARG A 703 -3.68 2.90 -14.51
CA ARG A 703 -2.97 3.69 -13.50
C ARG A 703 -3.14 3.10 -12.09
N PHE A 704 -2.17 3.34 -11.22
CA PHE A 704 -2.17 2.93 -9.82
C PHE A 704 -1.40 3.93 -8.95
N ILE A 705 -1.98 4.33 -7.82
CA ILE A 705 -1.30 5.05 -6.73
C ILE A 705 -1.43 4.25 -5.44
N THR A 706 -0.35 4.26 -4.65
CA THR A 706 -0.29 3.54 -3.38
C THR A 706 -0.76 4.41 -2.20
N ALA A 707 -1.09 3.77 -1.09
CA ALA A 707 -1.46 4.46 0.14
C ALA A 707 -0.25 4.85 1.01
N LYS A 708 -0.46 5.84 1.87
CA LYS A 708 0.45 6.26 2.94
C LYS A 708 -0.25 6.07 4.28
N ASP A 709 0.44 5.46 5.25
CA ASP A 709 -0.05 5.36 6.63
C ASP A 709 -0.13 6.74 7.32
N ASP A 710 -0.65 6.78 8.53
CA ASP A 710 -0.84 8.02 9.31
C ASP A 710 0.47 8.60 9.88
N ASN A 711 1.62 7.98 9.59
CA ASN A 711 2.91 8.45 10.06
C ASN A 711 3.32 9.77 9.37
N GLU A 712 3.51 10.81 10.16
CA GLU A 712 3.94 12.13 9.67
C GLU A 712 5.37 12.13 9.12
N LYS A 713 6.22 11.19 9.56
CA LYS A 713 7.57 11.02 9.01
C LYS A 713 7.60 10.35 7.64
N LYS A 714 6.47 9.84 7.15
CA LYS A 714 6.39 9.32 5.78
C LYS A 714 6.19 10.46 4.80
N THR A 715 7.24 10.76 4.05
CA THR A 715 7.30 11.94 3.21
C THR A 715 6.96 11.65 1.76
N LEU A 716 7.26 10.46 1.24
CA LEU A 716 6.97 10.07 -0.15
C LEU A 716 6.30 8.68 -0.23
N ALA A 717 5.38 8.50 -1.17
CA ALA A 717 4.77 7.21 -1.49
C ALA A 717 4.80 6.95 -3.00
N TRP A 718 5.46 5.86 -3.39
CA TRP A 718 5.68 5.45 -4.78
C TRP A 718 4.77 4.29 -5.17
N GLY A 719 4.02 4.47 -6.24
CA GLY A 719 3.23 3.40 -6.88
C GLY A 719 3.87 2.99 -8.21
N VAL A 720 3.96 1.69 -8.46
CA VAL A 720 4.45 1.14 -9.73
C VAL A 720 3.48 0.08 -10.23
N MET A 721 3.13 0.19 -11.52
CA MET A 721 2.36 -0.82 -12.26
C MET A 721 2.91 -0.93 -13.67
N THR A 722 2.83 -2.12 -14.29
CA THR A 722 3.03 -2.28 -15.73
C THR A 722 1.70 -2.69 -16.35
N ASP A 723 1.21 -1.89 -17.32
CA ASP A 723 -0.07 -2.12 -17.98
C ASP A 723 -0.02 -3.27 -19.00
N ALA A 724 -1.17 -3.55 -19.63
CA ALA A 724 -1.31 -4.58 -20.66
C ALA A 724 -0.44 -4.31 -21.91
N ASN A 725 -0.08 -3.05 -22.17
CA ASN A 725 0.79 -2.63 -23.27
C ASN A 725 2.28 -2.66 -22.92
N GLN A 726 2.64 -3.23 -21.76
CA GLN A 726 4.01 -3.28 -21.23
C GLN A 726 4.61 -1.89 -20.97
N THR A 727 3.76 -0.89 -20.73
CA THR A 727 4.17 0.45 -20.29
C THR A 727 4.24 0.45 -18.78
N MET A 728 5.39 0.87 -18.22
CA MET A 728 5.52 1.05 -16.78
C MET A 728 5.00 2.44 -16.40
N ILE A 729 4.01 2.47 -15.52
CA ILE A 729 3.47 3.68 -14.91
C ILE A 729 4.06 3.79 -13.51
N VAL A 730 4.74 4.90 -13.24
CA VAL A 730 5.26 5.25 -11.93
C VAL A 730 4.50 6.47 -11.43
N THR A 731 4.03 6.40 -10.19
CA THR A 731 3.32 7.48 -9.53
C THR A 731 4.01 7.83 -8.23
N LEU A 732 3.96 9.12 -7.86
CA LEU A 732 4.56 9.66 -6.66
C LEU A 732 3.54 10.54 -5.93
N ARG A 733 3.37 10.31 -4.64
CA ARG A 733 2.66 11.21 -3.73
C ARG A 733 3.68 11.83 -2.78
N ASP A 734 3.68 13.15 -2.68
CA ASP A 734 4.60 13.95 -1.88
C ASP A 734 3.85 14.63 -0.74
N PHE A 735 4.33 14.39 0.48
CA PHE A 735 3.79 14.87 1.74
C PHE A 735 4.83 15.67 2.53
N ARG A 736 5.98 16.00 1.93
CA ARG A 736 7.03 16.78 2.59
C ARG A 736 6.47 18.13 3.08
N PRO A 737 7.05 18.74 4.14
CA PRO A 737 6.49 19.93 4.79
C PRO A 737 6.15 21.08 3.85
N HIS A 738 6.95 21.26 2.79
CA HIS A 738 6.75 22.30 1.79
C HIS A 738 5.40 22.20 1.06
N VAL A 739 4.81 21.01 0.92
CA VAL A 739 3.52 20.81 0.24
C VAL A 739 2.39 21.51 1.01
N GLY A 740 2.32 21.30 2.32
CA GLY A 740 1.34 21.96 3.18
C GLY A 740 1.55 23.47 3.24
N LEU A 741 2.80 23.91 3.40
CA LEU A 741 3.15 25.32 3.46
C LEU A 741 2.85 26.06 2.15
N LEU A 742 3.19 25.48 0.99
CA LEU A 742 2.87 26.05 -0.32
C LEU A 742 1.36 26.10 -0.55
N THR A 743 0.63 25.06 -0.13
CA THR A 743 -0.84 25.04 -0.24
C THR A 743 -1.47 26.16 0.60
N ALA A 744 -0.97 26.40 1.82
CA ALA A 744 -1.44 27.46 2.71
C ALA A 744 -1.24 28.89 2.13
N VAL A 745 -0.24 29.09 1.27
CA VAL A 745 0.03 30.37 0.60
C VAL A 745 -0.48 30.40 -0.86
N HIS A 746 -1.42 29.52 -1.21
CA HIS A 746 -2.03 29.41 -2.54
C HIS A 746 -1.04 29.14 -3.68
N GLN A 747 0.02 28.37 -3.41
CA GLN A 747 1.04 27.94 -4.37
C GLN A 747 1.03 26.41 -4.56
N HIS A 748 -0.15 25.78 -4.49
CA HIS A 748 -0.27 24.32 -4.65
C HIS A 748 0.26 23.82 -6.00
N ASP A 749 0.07 24.59 -7.08
CA ASP A 749 0.60 24.27 -8.41
C ASP A 749 2.12 24.15 -8.41
N LEU A 750 2.81 24.93 -7.56
CA LEU A 750 4.26 24.83 -7.41
C LEU A 750 4.67 23.55 -6.68
N ALA A 751 3.92 23.13 -5.66
CA ALA A 751 4.14 21.84 -5.00
C ALA A 751 3.95 20.68 -5.99
N GLN A 752 2.92 20.74 -6.85
CA GLN A 752 2.71 19.78 -7.94
C GLN A 752 3.88 19.77 -8.93
N HIS A 753 4.39 20.96 -9.30
CA HIS A 753 5.54 21.07 -10.19
C HIS A 753 6.81 20.47 -9.58
N ILE A 754 7.08 20.69 -8.28
CA ILE A 754 8.22 20.07 -7.58
C ILE A 754 8.12 18.54 -7.63
N ALA A 755 6.95 17.97 -7.31
CA ALA A 755 6.74 16.54 -7.37
C ALA A 755 6.93 15.98 -8.79
N GLN A 756 6.43 16.68 -9.81
CA GLN A 756 6.54 16.26 -11.21
C GLN A 756 7.95 16.36 -11.75
N ASP A 757 8.71 17.41 -11.42
CA ASP A 757 10.12 17.52 -11.80
C ASP A 757 10.95 16.39 -11.18
N TYR A 758 10.75 16.13 -9.88
CA TYR A 758 11.43 15.06 -9.15
C TYR A 758 11.17 13.69 -9.80
N LEU A 759 9.91 13.34 -10.08
CA LEU A 759 9.56 12.07 -10.72
C LEU A 759 10.08 11.97 -12.17
N ASN A 760 10.04 13.06 -12.93
CA ASN A 760 10.58 13.08 -14.29
C ASN A 760 12.10 12.93 -14.30
N ALA A 761 12.80 13.56 -13.35
CA ALA A 761 14.24 13.41 -13.16
C ALA A 761 14.59 11.96 -12.77
N TYR A 762 13.79 11.32 -11.90
CA TYR A 762 13.93 9.89 -11.59
C TYR A 762 13.85 9.02 -12.85
N ALA A 763 12.81 9.20 -13.68
CA ALA A 763 12.63 8.36 -14.87
C ALA A 763 13.76 8.56 -15.91
N ARG A 764 14.16 9.82 -16.17
CA ARG A 764 15.28 10.12 -17.07
C ARG A 764 16.58 9.52 -16.56
N GLY A 765 16.84 9.71 -15.28
CA GLY A 765 18.04 9.23 -14.62
C GLY A 765 18.11 7.70 -14.59
N LEU A 766 16.99 7.01 -14.31
CA LEU A 766 16.91 5.56 -14.34
C LEU A 766 17.22 5.03 -15.73
N ASN A 767 16.62 5.61 -16.77
CA ASN A 767 16.89 5.21 -18.14
C ASN A 767 18.36 5.39 -18.52
N LYS A 768 18.99 6.49 -18.09
CA LYS A 768 20.42 6.73 -18.27
C LYS A 768 21.25 5.66 -17.55
N TYR A 769 20.96 5.41 -16.28
CA TYR A 769 21.65 4.40 -15.47
C TYR A 769 21.54 3.00 -16.08
N ILE A 770 20.37 2.61 -16.59
CA ILE A 770 20.16 1.32 -17.27
C ILE A 770 21.00 1.23 -18.55
N SER A 771 21.10 2.32 -19.33
CA SER A 771 21.96 2.36 -20.52
C SER A 771 23.46 2.27 -20.17
N GLU A 772 23.87 2.91 -19.08
CA GLU A 772 25.24 2.84 -18.56
C GLU A 772 25.57 1.44 -18.05
N LEU A 773 24.65 0.80 -17.32
CA LEU A 773 24.78 -0.60 -16.90
C LEU A 773 24.88 -1.56 -18.09
N TYR A 774 24.15 -1.31 -19.18
CA TYR A 774 24.28 -2.10 -20.39
C TYR A 774 25.71 -2.01 -20.97
N THR A 775 26.28 -0.80 -21.00
CA THR A 775 27.67 -0.55 -21.43
C THR A 775 28.67 -1.25 -20.51
N ILE A 776 28.45 -1.17 -19.20
CA ILE A 776 29.28 -1.82 -18.18
C ILE A 776 29.20 -3.35 -18.28
N THR A 777 28.06 -3.92 -18.67
CA THR A 777 27.87 -5.38 -18.67
C THR A 777 28.27 -6.02 -20.00
N ALA A 778 28.26 -5.26 -21.09
CA ALA A 778 28.61 -5.77 -22.42
C ALA A 778 30.07 -6.27 -22.47
N PRO A 779 30.34 -7.40 -23.16
CA PRO A 779 31.70 -7.90 -23.33
C PRO A 779 32.53 -6.94 -24.21
N GLN A 780 33.75 -6.62 -23.80
CA GLN A 780 34.61 -5.61 -24.49
C GLN A 780 34.93 -5.92 -25.97
N ASN A 781 34.68 -7.15 -26.44
CA ASN A 781 34.91 -7.59 -27.83
C ASN A 781 33.66 -7.57 -28.74
N SER A 782 32.48 -7.17 -28.26
CA SER A 782 31.29 -7.10 -29.13
C SER A 782 31.20 -5.74 -29.83
N LYS A 783 31.43 -5.73 -31.15
CA LYS A 783 31.15 -4.58 -32.06
C LYS A 783 29.65 -4.19 -32.09
N GLU A 784 28.80 -4.83 -31.29
CA GLU A 784 27.34 -4.63 -31.20
C GLU A 784 26.90 -3.80 -29.98
N ALA A 785 27.81 -3.14 -29.25
CA ALA A 785 27.48 -2.30 -28.08
C ALA A 785 26.78 -0.95 -28.43
N LYS A 786 25.77 -0.99 -29.29
CA LYS A 786 24.82 0.11 -29.50
C LYS A 786 23.41 -0.44 -29.36
N LEU A 787 22.65 0.05 -28.37
CA LEU A 787 21.20 -0.13 -28.33
C LEU A 787 20.63 0.18 -29.73
N PRO A 788 19.69 -0.63 -30.27
CA PRO A 788 19.03 -0.30 -31.51
C PRO A 788 18.37 1.07 -31.35
N LYS A 789 18.87 2.06 -32.10
CA LYS A 789 18.28 3.40 -32.20
C LYS A 789 16.94 3.28 -32.93
N GLY A 790 15.92 2.82 -32.22
CA GLY A 790 14.55 2.69 -32.72
C GLY A 790 13.59 3.29 -31.71
N LYS A 791 12.92 4.38 -32.10
CA LYS A 791 11.79 5.06 -31.41
C LYS A 791 12.06 6.03 -30.25
N ALA A 792 13.25 6.07 -29.62
CA ALA A 792 13.50 7.04 -28.53
C ALA A 792 13.50 8.52 -28.98
N ALA A 793 13.94 8.83 -30.21
CA ALA A 793 14.06 10.20 -30.71
C ALA A 793 12.73 10.84 -31.17
N ARG A 794 11.65 10.07 -31.37
CA ARG A 794 10.33 10.62 -31.71
C ARG A 794 9.50 11.00 -30.48
N PHE A 795 9.87 10.51 -29.29
CA PHE A 795 9.14 10.81 -28.06
C PHE A 795 9.68 12.03 -27.31
N SER A 796 10.98 12.34 -27.41
CA SER A 796 11.55 13.57 -26.82
C SER A 796 10.92 14.85 -27.40
N GLN A 797 10.65 14.89 -28.71
CA GLN A 797 9.90 15.99 -29.34
C GLN A 797 8.40 16.02 -28.95
N SER A 798 7.83 14.88 -28.53
CA SER A 798 6.42 14.80 -28.08
C SER A 798 6.25 15.25 -26.61
N ILE A 799 7.28 15.06 -25.78
CA ILE A 799 7.31 15.51 -24.37
C ILE A 799 7.37 17.04 -24.29
N ASP A 800 8.15 17.70 -25.14
CA ASP A 800 8.21 19.16 -25.20
C ASP A 800 6.89 19.78 -25.72
N THR A 801 6.18 19.08 -26.61
CA THR A 801 4.88 19.55 -27.15
C THR A 801 3.70 19.29 -26.20
N ASN A 802 3.74 18.23 -25.39
CA ASN A 802 2.72 17.96 -24.37
C ASN A 802 2.92 18.82 -23.10
N ASN A 803 4.15 19.07 -22.66
CA ASN A 803 4.43 20.00 -21.56
C ASN A 803 4.09 21.45 -21.92
N ALA A 804 4.33 21.87 -23.18
CA ALA A 804 3.89 23.19 -23.65
C ALA A 804 2.37 23.33 -23.67
N ARG A 805 1.61 22.27 -23.99
CA ARG A 805 0.13 22.30 -23.97
C ARG A 805 -0.45 22.37 -22.56
N LEU A 806 0.13 21.69 -21.57
CA LEU A 806 -0.31 21.76 -20.17
C LEU A 806 -0.12 23.18 -19.58
N ILE A 807 1.01 23.84 -19.89
CA ILE A 807 1.31 25.20 -19.40
C ILE A 807 0.44 26.27 -20.10
N THR A 808 0.08 26.07 -21.37
CA THR A 808 -0.74 27.03 -22.12
C THR A 808 -2.22 26.96 -21.71
N THR A 809 -2.71 25.76 -21.38
CA THR A 809 -4.13 25.55 -20.98
C THR A 809 -4.41 26.07 -19.57
N ALA A 810 -3.46 25.95 -18.64
CA ALA A 810 -3.53 26.56 -17.31
C ALA A 810 -3.55 28.10 -17.36
N ASN A 811 -2.77 28.70 -18.27
CA ASN A 811 -2.73 30.16 -18.44
C ASN A 811 -3.95 30.73 -19.19
N GLN A 812 -4.64 29.93 -20.01
CA GLN A 812 -5.88 30.35 -20.68
C GLN A 812 -7.11 30.27 -19.77
N GLN A 813 -7.15 29.32 -18.82
CA GLN A 813 -8.24 29.25 -17.82
C GLN A 813 -8.17 30.37 -16.75
N ALA A 814 -6.99 30.98 -16.54
CA ALA A 814 -6.84 32.13 -15.64
C ALA A 814 -7.28 33.48 -16.26
N LYS A 815 -7.53 33.56 -17.58
CA LYS A 815 -7.87 34.81 -18.29
C LYS A 815 -9.35 35.01 -18.60
N HIS A 816 -10.21 34.04 -18.29
CA HIS A 816 -11.65 34.15 -18.50
C HIS A 816 -12.45 33.65 -17.29
N LYS A 817 -12.49 34.47 -16.25
CA LYS A 817 -13.69 34.72 -15.42
C LYS A 817 -13.65 36.19 -14.98
N PRO A 818 -14.80 36.90 -15.00
CA PRO A 818 -14.87 38.31 -14.63
C PRO A 818 -14.47 38.57 -13.18
#